data_AF-A0A9E1VTM2-F1
#
_entry.id   AF-A0A9E1VTM2-F1
#
_cell.length_a   1.000
_cell.length_b   1.000
_cell.length_c   1.000
_cell.angle_alpha   90.00
_cell.angle_beta   90.00
_cell.angle_gamma   90.00
#
_symmetry.space_group_name_H-M   'P 1'
#
loop_
_entity.id
_entity.type
_entity.pdbx_description
1 polymer ?
#
loop_
_entity_poly.entity_id
_entity_poly.type
_entity_poly.pdbx_seq_one_letter_code
_entity_poly.pdbx_strand_id
1 'polypeptide(L)'
;MADRFEREEQIEHMKTEHATSFALFCFVSLMAVTLSSEKSLAIGKKSSKDLPPVEELAVREAMPDPFVKPDGSRISSTKEWPAQRTYLKAMLAHYQYGVMPPRPKQFDLKRIWRKPVSGEKAIHERYAVTLIRNQKSTTFHFELIRPAEGKRVPLIVKNCYTFFEGEGKARVRAEQDKAAAMQAVSRGYSLCKFNRNEVAFDGRDNRDTGVFPLYPEYDWGTIAAWAWAHGLVADALDRLGLVDMKKIVATGHSRGGKTALCAGIYDERIAITAPNSSGTGGTGSLRYFEAGQKPQRLILHKKTFPHWWVSRFFDFGGKEDRLPFDSHTAKALIAPRALINAHARQDYWANPYGTELTYRAADKVFKWLGAEKQQGIHWRDGKHAQNEEDWQALLDFADWKFFNKKSERSFSKLAYLDAKLPIKWNVPDMGKNLDNEGQPSTVIPVPSPLKKFMPRLHQEKLKEATNAKIDFVMIGDSITHSWGKYPGAFEGSNLLNLGFPGDRTQNVLWRIRNGALDGISPKLVTLMIGTNNLHEDKKAYPPDQPEDVFAGIKAIVVEARARLPESKIVIFSIFPRKEGPAYERVKAVNAMLPQLADGKRVSHLDLNRFFSTENGQQNKALYKSDLLHHNEQGYLAWAKALKPLLEKHGLRLNLNALPKSANNPLPTAKDNKPNIIYFMLDEWGYFESSVMGHPILETPNIDKVASEGIRFTQFLAGANVCAPTRSTLITGQHTGHTTVRGPGCLRADEVTIASMLKDAGYATGGFGKWGLGDVGTTGVPEKHGFDVFFGYYNQTHAHTFYPRYLIRNSKKVRLAGNAGDFHKGKTFSHSLIFEDSLDFIRENKDRPFFAYLPWTPPHGFWAMPDNEPAWQKYKDMKWDATNQKGTHDAQMYAAMVEMVDRQIGEIMDLLKKLRIDDDTIVFISGDNGGKTYFKSDKYPHGFLAPNLNPETGERFRGGKGDFYEGGIRVPFIARWPGKIKAGTVSEHLGYFPDVMPTLAEIANATPRKDTDGISILPTLLGEKATSRKQNNHEYLYWENKKSIALRMNDWKAIRPNKNLPFELYDLSKDIEELHDVATQFPDIIKKVAACAKKAHTPVRLGKVVDASLGFKGHSKD
;
A
#
# COMPACT_ATOMS: atom_id res chain seq x y z
N MET A 1 -23.21 17.41 -73.29
CA MET A 1 -22.25 18.49 -72.93
C MET A 1 -22.61 19.24 -71.65
N ALA A 2 -23.86 19.18 -71.14
CA ALA A 2 -24.22 19.79 -69.85
C ALA A 2 -23.69 19.00 -68.62
N ASP A 3 -23.55 17.68 -68.72
CA ASP A 3 -23.15 16.80 -67.59
C ASP A 3 -21.63 16.79 -67.30
N ARG A 4 -20.83 17.54 -68.09
CA ARG A 4 -19.37 17.66 -67.91
C ARG A 4 -18.98 18.96 -67.19
N PHE A 5 -19.81 19.99 -67.26
CA PHE A 5 -19.56 21.29 -66.61
C PHE A 5 -19.88 21.26 -65.10
N GLU A 6 -20.92 20.53 -64.66
CA GLU A 6 -21.26 20.43 -63.23
C GLU A 6 -20.26 19.61 -62.41
N ARG A 7 -19.52 18.68 -63.03
CA ARG A 7 -18.50 17.88 -62.33
C ARG A 7 -17.16 18.59 -62.19
N GLU A 8 -16.82 19.53 -63.07
CA GLU A 8 -15.56 20.28 -62.96
C GLU A 8 -15.69 21.42 -61.93
N GLU A 9 -16.87 22.06 -61.81
CA GLU A 9 -17.12 23.10 -60.80
C GLU A 9 -17.15 22.54 -59.36
N GLN A 10 -17.70 21.33 -59.15
CA GLN A 10 -17.70 20.70 -57.81
C GLN A 10 -16.31 20.21 -57.35
N ILE A 11 -15.44 19.82 -58.28
CA ILE A 11 -14.07 19.38 -57.96
C ILE A 11 -13.16 20.58 -57.68
N GLU A 12 -13.40 21.71 -58.31
CA GLU A 12 -12.65 22.94 -58.05
C GLU A 12 -13.08 23.58 -56.71
N HIS A 13 -14.39 23.56 -56.38
CA HIS A 13 -14.90 24.08 -55.09
C HIS A 13 -14.39 23.27 -53.89
N MET A 14 -14.36 21.93 -53.98
CA MET A 14 -13.81 21.05 -52.93
C MET A 14 -12.29 21.19 -52.76
N LYS A 15 -11.54 21.52 -53.82
CA LYS A 15 -10.09 21.77 -53.72
C LYS A 15 -9.79 23.11 -53.05
N THR A 16 -10.61 24.14 -53.28
CA THR A 16 -10.45 25.44 -52.62
C THR A 16 -10.84 25.42 -51.14
N GLU A 17 -11.90 24.72 -50.72
CA GLU A 17 -12.30 24.64 -49.30
C GLU A 17 -11.36 23.78 -48.44
N HIS A 18 -10.84 22.67 -48.99
CA HIS A 18 -9.84 21.86 -48.29
C HIS A 18 -8.47 22.53 -48.27
N ALA A 19 -8.08 23.28 -49.32
CA ALA A 19 -6.84 24.04 -49.32
C ALA A 19 -6.93 25.25 -48.37
N THR A 20 -8.07 25.95 -48.28
CA THR A 20 -8.24 27.05 -47.32
C THR A 20 -8.40 26.58 -45.88
N SER A 21 -9.08 25.46 -45.61
CA SER A 21 -9.18 24.93 -44.23
C SER A 21 -7.86 24.30 -43.75
N PHE A 22 -7.11 23.63 -44.62
CA PHE A 22 -5.80 23.09 -44.27
C PHE A 22 -4.73 24.18 -44.21
N ALA A 23 -4.77 25.18 -45.09
CA ALA A 23 -3.93 26.35 -45.00
C ALA A 23 -4.27 27.17 -43.76
N LEU A 24 -5.54 27.37 -43.38
CA LEU A 24 -5.93 28.10 -42.17
C LEU A 24 -5.56 27.33 -40.89
N PHE A 25 -5.66 26.00 -40.87
CA PHE A 25 -5.22 25.17 -39.75
C PHE A 25 -3.68 25.13 -39.62
N CYS A 26 -2.97 25.10 -40.75
CA CYS A 26 -1.52 25.25 -40.80
C CYS A 26 -1.09 26.69 -40.46
N PHE A 27 -1.81 27.74 -40.89
CA PHE A 27 -1.48 29.14 -40.60
C PHE A 27 -1.78 29.49 -39.14
N VAL A 28 -2.85 28.97 -38.55
CA VAL A 28 -3.19 29.14 -37.12
C VAL A 28 -2.26 28.31 -36.23
N SER A 29 -1.83 27.12 -36.66
CA SER A 29 -0.82 26.33 -35.93
C SER A 29 0.59 26.90 -36.08
N LEU A 30 0.95 27.40 -37.26
CA LEU A 30 2.24 28.07 -37.51
C LEU A 30 2.26 29.43 -36.81
N MET A 31 1.16 30.20 -36.79
CA MET A 31 1.02 31.42 -35.99
C MET A 31 1.01 31.14 -34.49
N ALA A 32 0.37 30.08 -33.99
CA ALA A 32 0.43 29.74 -32.57
C ALA A 32 1.84 29.33 -32.11
N VAL A 33 2.60 28.64 -32.97
CA VAL A 33 3.99 28.23 -32.71
C VAL A 33 4.97 29.39 -32.92
N THR A 34 4.77 30.25 -33.93
CA THR A 34 5.61 31.44 -34.16
C THR A 34 5.31 32.55 -33.16
N LEU A 35 4.03 32.83 -32.83
CA LEU A 35 3.63 33.77 -31.76
C LEU A 35 4.06 33.28 -30.37
N SER A 36 4.10 31.97 -30.09
CA SER A 36 4.65 31.48 -28.82
C SER A 36 6.19 31.56 -28.79
N SER A 37 6.85 31.34 -29.93
CA SER A 37 8.32 31.43 -30.00
C SER A 37 8.83 32.88 -29.97
N GLU A 38 8.16 33.82 -30.63
CA GLU A 38 8.51 35.24 -30.62
C GLU A 38 8.07 35.92 -29.30
N LYS A 39 6.95 35.52 -28.69
CA LYS A 39 6.62 35.96 -27.33
C LYS A 39 7.53 35.35 -26.26
N SER A 40 8.04 34.14 -26.42
CA SER A 40 8.99 33.55 -25.47
C SER A 40 10.34 34.30 -25.42
N LEU A 41 10.73 34.92 -26.54
CA LEU A 41 11.88 35.83 -26.64
C LEU A 41 11.58 37.25 -26.10
N ALA A 42 10.31 37.63 -25.98
CA ALA A 42 9.86 38.92 -25.44
C ALA A 42 9.66 38.95 -23.91
N ILE A 43 9.67 37.79 -23.23
CA ILE A 43 9.54 37.70 -21.75
C ILE A 43 10.74 38.38 -21.04
N GLY A 44 11.86 38.59 -21.75
CA GLY A 44 13.05 39.26 -21.23
C GLY A 44 12.99 40.78 -21.14
N LYS A 45 11.91 41.47 -21.56
CA LYS A 45 11.83 42.96 -21.47
C LYS A 45 10.71 43.53 -20.58
N LYS A 46 9.71 42.73 -20.18
CA LYS A 46 8.67 43.03 -19.16
C LYS A 46 8.24 41.65 -18.60
N SER A 47 8.33 41.23 -17.33
CA SER A 47 8.26 41.92 -16.04
C SER A 47 9.02 41.15 -14.91
N SER A 48 10.34 41.32 -14.80
CA SER A 48 11.06 40.97 -13.56
C SER A 48 10.98 42.07 -12.49
N LYS A 49 10.24 43.15 -12.78
CA LYS A 49 10.10 44.37 -11.95
C LYS A 49 8.86 44.38 -11.04
N ASP A 50 8.01 43.36 -11.11
CA ASP A 50 6.72 43.34 -10.37
C ASP A 50 6.68 42.37 -9.19
N LEU A 51 7.79 41.68 -8.88
CA LEU A 51 7.88 40.79 -7.72
C LEU A 51 8.49 41.54 -6.52
N PRO A 52 7.88 41.43 -5.32
CA PRO A 52 8.26 42.24 -4.17
C PRO A 52 9.66 41.89 -3.64
N PRO A 53 10.39 42.84 -3.03
CA PRO A 53 11.61 42.56 -2.29
C PRO A 53 11.36 41.62 -1.10
N VAL A 54 12.44 41.03 -0.55
CA VAL A 54 12.36 40.02 0.51
C VAL A 54 11.62 40.53 1.76
N GLU A 55 11.78 41.81 2.06
CA GLU A 55 11.21 42.51 3.21
C GLU A 55 9.68 42.60 3.14
N GLU A 56 9.13 42.68 1.93
CA GLU A 56 7.69 42.79 1.67
C GLU A 56 6.99 41.42 1.56
N LEU A 57 7.75 40.32 1.47
CA LEU A 57 7.19 38.98 1.42
C LEU A 57 6.70 38.51 2.79
N ALA A 58 5.48 37.96 2.82
CA ALA A 58 4.89 37.40 4.03
C ALA A 58 5.71 36.22 4.60
N VAL A 59 5.82 36.19 5.93
CA VAL A 59 6.42 35.08 6.69
C VAL A 59 5.51 33.86 6.63
N ARG A 60 6.06 32.69 6.30
CA ARG A 60 5.32 31.44 6.14
C ARG A 60 6.02 30.30 6.85
N GLU A 61 5.35 29.76 7.84
CA GLU A 61 5.81 28.58 8.59
C GLU A 61 5.76 27.28 7.76
N ALA A 62 4.84 27.19 6.79
CA ALA A 62 4.64 26.02 5.93
C ALA A 62 5.32 26.17 4.55
N MET A 63 5.57 25.06 3.86
CA MET A 63 6.04 25.05 2.47
C MET A 63 5.07 25.83 1.57
N PRO A 64 5.55 26.65 0.61
CA PRO A 64 4.67 27.48 -0.21
C PRO A 64 3.76 26.67 -1.11
N ASP A 65 2.58 27.20 -1.40
CA ASP A 65 1.59 26.56 -2.25
C ASP A 65 1.92 26.81 -3.74
N PRO A 66 2.27 25.79 -4.54
CA PRO A 66 2.56 25.99 -5.97
C PRO A 66 1.31 26.35 -6.79
N PHE A 67 0.11 26.25 -6.22
CA PHE A 67 -1.15 26.55 -6.89
C PHE A 67 -1.60 28.02 -6.74
N VAL A 68 -0.90 28.83 -5.94
CA VAL A 68 -1.25 30.24 -5.73
C VAL A 68 -0.72 31.10 -6.88
N LYS A 69 -1.62 31.86 -7.49
CA LYS A 69 -1.37 32.85 -8.54
C LYS A 69 -0.72 34.12 -7.95
N PRO A 70 -0.14 35.00 -8.79
CA PRO A 70 0.45 36.25 -8.32
C PRO A 70 -0.51 37.16 -7.53
N ASP A 71 -1.79 37.15 -7.90
CA ASP A 71 -2.85 37.95 -7.26
C ASP A 71 -3.36 37.35 -5.93
N GLY A 72 -2.77 36.24 -5.47
CA GLY A 72 -3.16 35.54 -4.25
C GLY A 72 -4.32 34.53 -4.42
N SER A 73 -5.00 34.52 -5.57
CA SER A 73 -5.99 33.49 -5.89
C SER A 73 -5.31 32.15 -6.21
N ARG A 74 -6.07 31.06 -6.32
CA ARG A 74 -5.53 29.71 -6.61
C ARG A 74 -5.95 29.26 -7.99
N ILE A 75 -5.10 28.50 -8.67
CA ILE A 75 -5.52 27.78 -9.88
C ILE A 75 -6.55 26.70 -9.52
N SER A 76 -7.48 26.45 -10.42
CA SER A 76 -8.63 25.57 -10.22
C SER A 76 -8.65 24.39 -11.20
N SER A 77 -8.03 24.53 -12.38
CA SER A 77 -7.95 23.48 -13.41
C SER A 77 -6.50 23.19 -13.83
N THR A 78 -6.25 21.96 -14.27
CA THR A 78 -4.98 21.56 -14.89
C THR A 78 -4.65 22.36 -16.17
N LYS A 79 -5.66 22.94 -16.86
CA LYS A 79 -5.43 23.87 -17.99
C LYS A 79 -4.71 25.14 -17.60
N GLU A 80 -4.81 25.57 -16.34
CA GLU A 80 -4.10 26.75 -15.83
C GLU A 80 -2.64 26.42 -15.50
N TRP A 81 -2.25 25.14 -15.43
CA TRP A 81 -0.91 24.72 -15.06
C TRP A 81 0.19 25.26 -15.98
N PRO A 82 0.09 25.28 -17.32
CA PRO A 82 1.11 25.89 -18.17
C PRO A 82 1.35 27.38 -17.90
N ALA A 83 0.29 28.15 -17.65
CA ALA A 83 0.39 29.56 -17.28
C ALA A 83 1.02 29.70 -15.88
N GLN A 84 0.59 28.89 -14.93
CA GLN A 84 1.17 28.84 -13.58
C GLN A 84 2.65 28.46 -13.60
N ARG A 85 3.06 27.49 -14.43
CA ARG A 85 4.48 27.14 -14.64
C ARG A 85 5.27 28.32 -15.16
N THR A 86 4.70 29.14 -16.04
CA THR A 86 5.35 30.33 -16.57
C THR A 86 5.62 31.34 -15.44
N TYR A 87 4.64 31.58 -14.58
CA TYR A 87 4.81 32.41 -13.39
C TYR A 87 5.86 31.85 -12.42
N LEU A 88 5.76 30.56 -12.06
CA LEU A 88 6.70 29.92 -11.15
C LEU A 88 8.14 29.91 -11.70
N LYS A 89 8.32 29.75 -13.02
CA LYS A 89 9.61 29.92 -13.68
C LYS A 89 10.11 31.36 -13.59
N ALA A 90 9.27 32.35 -13.86
CA ALA A 90 9.64 33.76 -13.73
C ALA A 90 10.02 34.09 -12.27
N MET A 91 9.32 33.54 -11.28
CA MET A 91 9.65 33.66 -9.87
C MET A 91 11.01 33.05 -9.54
N LEU A 92 11.33 31.85 -10.06
CA LEU A 92 12.66 31.25 -9.85
C LEU A 92 13.75 31.99 -10.64
N ALA A 93 13.47 32.50 -11.84
CA ALA A 93 14.40 33.34 -12.60
C ALA A 93 14.66 34.65 -11.87
N HIS A 94 13.63 35.27 -11.29
CA HIS A 94 13.79 36.42 -10.43
C HIS A 94 14.57 36.00 -9.17
N TYR A 95 14.02 35.27 -8.22
CA TYR A 95 14.67 35.12 -6.91
C TYR A 95 15.91 34.22 -6.87
N GLN A 96 16.09 33.24 -7.77
CA GLN A 96 17.11 32.20 -7.61
C GLN A 96 18.12 32.13 -8.78
N TYR A 97 17.67 31.88 -9.99
CA TYR A 97 18.56 31.52 -11.11
C TYR A 97 19.07 32.72 -11.92
N GLY A 98 18.34 33.84 -11.91
CA GLY A 98 18.51 34.97 -12.84
C GLY A 98 17.92 34.68 -14.23
N VAL A 99 17.76 35.74 -15.02
CA VAL A 99 17.19 35.65 -16.37
C VAL A 99 18.27 35.09 -17.31
N MET A 100 18.02 33.92 -17.90
CA MET A 100 18.93 33.32 -18.87
C MET A 100 18.75 33.98 -20.25
N PRO A 101 19.82 34.14 -21.04
CA PRO A 101 19.71 34.57 -22.42
C PRO A 101 19.03 33.50 -23.29
N PRO A 102 18.39 33.91 -24.41
CA PRO A 102 17.98 32.96 -25.43
C PRO A 102 19.19 32.21 -25.97
N ARG A 103 19.02 30.92 -26.31
CA ARG A 103 20.11 30.13 -26.89
C ARG A 103 20.50 30.68 -28.28
N PRO A 104 21.80 30.73 -28.61
CA PRO A 104 22.25 31.21 -29.92
C PRO A 104 21.78 30.26 -31.02
N LYS A 105 21.22 30.83 -32.10
CA LYS A 105 20.82 30.04 -33.28
C LYS A 105 22.01 29.53 -34.09
N GLN A 106 23.15 30.23 -34.02
CA GLN A 106 24.39 29.90 -34.71
C GLN A 106 25.55 29.73 -33.72
N PHE A 107 26.38 28.72 -33.94
CA PHE A 107 27.58 28.40 -33.19
C PHE A 107 28.43 27.45 -34.04
N ASP A 108 29.74 27.49 -33.86
CA ASP A 108 30.63 26.58 -34.57
C ASP A 108 30.75 25.28 -33.79
N LEU A 109 30.65 24.16 -34.50
CA LEU A 109 30.76 22.82 -33.94
C LEU A 109 31.87 22.07 -34.67
N LYS A 110 32.97 21.78 -33.96
CA LYS A 110 34.14 21.08 -34.52
C LYS A 110 34.39 19.77 -33.77
N ARG A 111 34.46 18.65 -34.49
CA ARG A 111 34.96 17.39 -33.93
C ARG A 111 36.47 17.47 -33.75
N ILE A 112 36.95 17.23 -32.53
CA ILE A 112 38.37 17.27 -32.19
C ILE A 112 39.02 15.91 -32.44
N TRP A 113 38.39 14.83 -31.95
CA TRP A 113 38.84 13.46 -32.19
C TRP A 113 37.69 12.46 -32.09
N ARG A 114 37.92 11.27 -32.62
CA ARG A 114 37.02 10.11 -32.60
C ARG A 114 37.86 8.84 -32.41
N LYS A 115 37.48 7.97 -31.47
CA LYS A 115 38.13 6.67 -31.26
C LYS A 115 37.11 5.56 -30.98
N PRO A 116 37.28 4.35 -31.56
CA PRO A 116 36.48 3.18 -31.17
C PRO A 116 36.84 2.74 -29.74
N VAL A 117 35.84 2.25 -29.00
CA VAL A 117 35.99 1.70 -27.64
C VAL A 117 35.10 0.46 -27.49
N SER A 118 35.34 -0.37 -26.47
CA SER A 118 34.57 -1.61 -26.22
C SER A 118 34.61 -2.60 -27.40
N GLY A 119 35.79 -2.87 -27.96
CA GLY A 119 35.95 -3.78 -29.09
C GLY A 119 35.14 -3.34 -30.32
N GLU A 120 35.25 -2.05 -30.67
CA GLU A 120 34.56 -1.40 -31.80
C GLU A 120 33.03 -1.30 -31.72
N LYS A 121 32.40 -1.79 -30.64
CA LYS A 121 30.94 -1.69 -30.43
C LYS A 121 30.45 -0.28 -30.04
N ALA A 122 31.36 0.58 -29.59
CA ALA A 122 31.06 1.94 -29.17
C ALA A 122 32.09 2.93 -29.72
N ILE A 123 31.69 4.20 -29.83
CA ILE A 123 32.54 5.29 -30.27
C ILE A 123 32.60 6.34 -29.16
N HIS A 124 33.82 6.76 -28.83
CA HIS A 124 34.09 7.90 -27.96
C HIS A 124 34.59 9.06 -28.83
N GLU A 125 33.98 10.23 -28.70
CA GLU A 125 34.29 11.41 -29.52
C GLU A 125 34.35 12.66 -28.65
N ARG A 126 35.17 13.64 -29.03
CA ARG A 126 35.20 14.97 -28.41
C ARG A 126 34.88 16.05 -29.44
N TYR A 127 34.09 17.02 -29.03
CA TYR A 127 33.68 18.16 -29.83
C TYR A 127 33.96 19.47 -29.10
N ALA A 128 34.29 20.52 -29.86
CA ALA A 128 34.36 21.91 -29.42
C ALA A 128 33.13 22.66 -29.94
N VAL A 129 32.51 23.44 -29.06
CA VAL A 129 31.41 24.36 -29.37
C VAL A 129 31.92 25.78 -29.14
N THR A 130 32.03 26.55 -30.22
CA THR A 130 32.49 27.95 -30.16
C THR A 130 31.30 28.89 -30.37
N LEU A 131 31.13 29.79 -29.41
CA LEU A 131 30.11 30.83 -29.42
C LEU A 131 30.77 32.16 -29.73
N ILE A 132 30.16 32.95 -30.61
CA ILE A 132 30.62 34.29 -30.98
C ILE A 132 29.45 35.26 -30.82
N ARG A 133 29.64 36.32 -30.03
CA ARG A 133 28.68 37.41 -29.85
C ARG A 133 29.40 38.68 -29.43
N ASN A 134 29.00 39.83 -29.98
CA ASN A 134 29.55 41.15 -29.63
C ASN A 134 31.10 41.20 -29.69
N GLN A 135 31.70 40.66 -30.77
CA GLN A 135 33.16 40.57 -30.96
C GLN A 135 33.92 39.76 -29.88
N LYS A 136 33.21 39.08 -28.99
CA LYS A 136 33.79 38.14 -28.02
C LYS A 136 33.49 36.72 -28.46
N SER A 137 34.40 35.81 -28.15
CA SER A 137 34.22 34.38 -28.41
C SER A 137 34.56 33.56 -27.18
N THR A 138 33.85 32.45 -26.99
CA THR A 138 34.19 31.46 -25.97
C THR A 138 34.00 30.05 -26.54
N THR A 139 34.82 29.10 -26.09
CA THR A 139 34.75 27.71 -26.54
C THR A 139 34.66 26.80 -25.33
N PHE A 140 33.74 25.85 -25.37
CA PHE A 140 33.68 24.75 -24.41
C PHE A 140 33.56 23.41 -25.14
N HIS A 141 33.90 22.34 -24.44
CA HIS A 141 33.93 21.01 -25.03
C HIS A 141 32.93 20.05 -24.38
N PHE A 142 32.51 19.08 -25.18
CA PHE A 142 31.80 17.90 -24.70
C PHE A 142 32.39 16.62 -25.29
N GLU A 143 32.27 15.54 -24.54
CA GLU A 143 32.55 14.19 -25.00
C GLU A 143 31.27 13.38 -25.11
N LEU A 144 31.19 12.57 -26.15
CA LEU A 144 30.08 11.68 -26.42
C LEU A 144 30.59 10.25 -26.47
N ILE A 145 29.98 9.37 -25.70
CA ILE A 145 30.13 7.92 -25.81
C ILE A 145 28.80 7.36 -26.29
N ARG A 146 28.82 6.67 -27.44
CA ARG A 146 27.62 6.18 -28.12
C ARG A 146 27.84 4.83 -28.78
N PRO A 147 26.77 4.09 -29.14
CA PRO A 147 26.87 2.91 -30.01
C PRO A 147 27.59 3.23 -31.35
N ALA A 148 28.39 2.27 -31.83
CA ALA A 148 29.15 2.44 -33.08
C ALA A 148 28.27 2.38 -34.33
N GLU A 149 27.32 1.45 -34.35
CA GLU A 149 26.29 1.27 -35.38
C GLU A 149 24.91 1.59 -34.79
N GLY A 150 24.03 2.21 -35.59
CA GLY A 150 22.60 2.27 -35.26
C GLY A 150 21.93 3.63 -35.44
N LYS A 151 20.59 3.56 -35.43
CA LYS A 151 19.63 4.68 -35.47
C LYS A 151 19.86 5.68 -34.33
N ARG A 152 19.26 6.87 -34.43
CA ARG A 152 19.19 7.86 -33.33
C ARG A 152 18.76 7.20 -32.01
N VAL A 153 19.58 7.31 -30.97
CA VAL A 153 19.33 6.69 -29.65
C VAL A 153 19.06 7.73 -28.55
N PRO A 154 18.37 7.38 -27.46
CA PRO A 154 18.21 8.26 -26.30
C PRO A 154 19.53 8.81 -25.77
N LEU A 155 19.48 10.01 -25.21
CA LEU A 155 20.65 10.77 -24.79
C LEU A 155 20.62 11.03 -23.29
N ILE A 156 21.73 10.76 -22.60
CA ILE A 156 21.97 11.17 -21.22
C ILE A 156 23.02 12.28 -21.23
N VAL A 157 22.65 13.48 -20.82
CA VAL A 157 23.56 14.63 -20.68
C VAL A 157 23.95 14.82 -19.22
N LYS A 158 25.24 14.72 -18.94
CA LYS A 158 25.83 15.00 -17.63
C LYS A 158 26.72 16.23 -17.69
N ASN A 159 26.48 17.17 -16.78
CA ASN A 159 27.42 18.27 -16.56
C ASN A 159 28.47 17.85 -15.53
N CYS A 160 29.75 18.10 -15.82
CA CYS A 160 30.85 17.78 -14.91
C CYS A 160 32.00 18.78 -15.05
N TYR A 161 32.99 18.72 -14.16
CA TYR A 161 34.22 19.52 -14.28
C TYR A 161 35.36 18.73 -14.97
N THR A 162 35.09 17.48 -15.36
CA THR A 162 36.03 16.54 -15.97
C THR A 162 35.37 15.87 -17.16
N PHE A 163 36.16 15.22 -18.01
CA PHE A 163 35.70 14.38 -19.11
C PHE A 163 35.62 12.89 -18.69
N PHE A 164 35.50 11.96 -19.65
CA PHE A 164 35.52 10.51 -19.35
C PHE A 164 36.91 9.97 -19.03
N GLU A 165 37.94 10.79 -19.25
CA GLU A 165 39.33 10.52 -18.90
C GLU A 165 39.82 11.67 -18.02
N GLY A 166 40.60 11.38 -16.98
CA GLY A 166 41.07 12.38 -16.03
C GLY A 166 42.19 11.86 -15.14
N GLU A 167 42.95 12.80 -14.56
CA GLU A 167 44.13 12.53 -13.75
C GLU A 167 43.94 12.96 -12.28
N GLY A 168 44.80 12.48 -11.39
CA GLY A 168 44.77 12.84 -9.96
C GLY A 168 43.41 12.58 -9.29
N LYS A 169 42.92 13.54 -8.49
CA LYS A 169 41.65 13.43 -7.74
C LYS A 169 40.40 13.31 -8.65
N ALA A 170 40.52 13.64 -9.94
CA ALA A 170 39.44 13.53 -10.92
C ALA A 170 39.29 12.12 -11.52
N ARG A 171 40.33 11.29 -11.43
CA ARG A 171 40.42 9.97 -12.08
C ARG A 171 39.27 9.05 -11.68
N VAL A 172 39.04 8.85 -10.39
CA VAL A 172 38.01 7.94 -9.87
C VAL A 172 36.61 8.30 -10.40
N ARG A 173 36.29 9.59 -10.48
CA ARG A 173 35.00 10.05 -10.99
C ARG A 173 34.89 9.89 -12.51
N ALA A 174 35.97 10.14 -13.25
CA ALA A 174 36.03 9.89 -14.69
C ALA A 174 35.83 8.40 -15.01
N GLU A 175 36.49 7.51 -14.27
CA GLU A 175 36.35 6.05 -14.43
C GLU A 175 34.92 5.57 -14.15
N GLN A 176 34.29 6.05 -13.07
CA GLN A 176 32.88 5.74 -12.77
C GLN A 176 31.92 6.24 -13.85
N ASP A 177 32.12 7.46 -14.36
CA ASP A 177 31.29 8.02 -15.43
C ASP A 177 31.51 7.26 -16.75
N LYS A 178 32.73 6.81 -17.03
CA LYS A 178 33.05 6.00 -18.22
C LYS A 178 32.43 4.62 -18.14
N ALA A 179 32.46 3.97 -16.98
CA ALA A 179 31.76 2.70 -16.75
C ALA A 179 30.24 2.85 -16.93
N ALA A 180 29.65 3.91 -16.37
CA ALA A 180 28.23 4.22 -16.56
C ALA A 180 27.89 4.48 -18.04
N ALA A 181 28.79 5.13 -18.80
CA ALA A 181 28.61 5.34 -20.24
C ALA A 181 28.65 4.03 -21.03
N MET A 182 29.57 3.11 -20.71
CA MET A 182 29.60 1.78 -21.34
C MET A 182 28.31 1.01 -21.06
N GLN A 183 27.78 1.12 -19.84
CA GLN A 183 26.52 0.50 -19.48
C GLN A 183 25.31 1.15 -20.18
N ALA A 184 25.32 2.48 -20.31
CA ALA A 184 24.29 3.19 -21.07
C ALA A 184 24.29 2.72 -22.53
N VAL A 185 25.46 2.58 -23.16
CA VAL A 185 25.60 2.07 -24.52
C VAL A 185 25.07 0.64 -24.65
N SER A 186 25.38 -0.27 -23.73
CA SER A 186 24.85 -1.64 -23.78
C SER A 186 23.33 -1.72 -23.64
N ARG A 187 22.70 -0.69 -23.06
CA ARG A 187 21.24 -0.53 -22.95
C ARG A 187 20.62 0.28 -24.10
N GLY A 188 21.42 0.72 -25.07
CA GLY A 188 20.97 1.46 -26.24
C GLY A 188 20.86 2.97 -26.05
N TYR A 189 21.67 3.56 -25.16
CA TYR A 189 21.74 5.02 -24.92
C TYR A 189 23.08 5.59 -25.39
N SER A 190 23.11 6.90 -25.64
CA SER A 190 24.33 7.68 -25.68
C SER A 190 24.52 8.48 -24.39
N LEU A 191 25.75 8.58 -23.89
CA LEU A 191 26.07 9.43 -22.73
C LEU A 191 27.01 10.55 -23.18
N CYS A 192 26.54 11.79 -23.01
CA CYS A 192 27.29 13.01 -23.28
C CYS A 192 27.71 13.67 -21.97
N LYS A 193 28.97 14.10 -21.90
CA LYS A 193 29.54 14.82 -20.76
C LYS A 193 30.20 16.10 -21.22
N PHE A 194 29.75 17.25 -20.73
CA PHE A 194 30.38 18.54 -21.04
C PHE A 194 31.08 19.13 -19.81
N ASN A 195 32.17 19.85 -20.06
CA ASN A 195 32.92 20.52 -19.00
C ASN A 195 32.26 21.86 -18.66
N ARG A 196 31.55 21.87 -17.53
CA ARG A 196 30.82 23.04 -17.06
C ARG A 196 31.74 24.22 -16.71
N ASN A 197 33.00 23.97 -16.30
CA ASN A 197 33.93 25.03 -15.94
C ASN A 197 34.39 25.85 -17.15
N GLU A 198 34.39 25.25 -18.35
CA GLU A 198 34.65 25.96 -19.61
C GLU A 198 33.47 26.84 -20.03
N VAL A 199 32.24 26.44 -19.67
CA VAL A 199 31.03 27.24 -19.90
C VAL A 199 30.99 28.43 -18.94
N ALA A 200 31.18 28.18 -17.64
CA ALA A 200 31.24 29.20 -16.62
C ALA A 200 32.12 28.69 -15.47
N PHE A 201 33.17 29.44 -15.14
CA PHE A 201 34.12 29.03 -14.11
C PHE A 201 33.44 28.93 -12.74
N ASP A 202 33.75 27.88 -11.98
CA ASP A 202 33.19 27.65 -10.65
C ASP A 202 33.99 28.41 -9.57
N GLY A 203 34.01 29.74 -9.68
CA GLY A 203 34.71 30.64 -8.76
C GLY A 203 33.97 31.96 -8.59
N ARG A 204 34.35 32.73 -7.55
CA ARG A 204 33.69 34.00 -7.21
C ARG A 204 33.86 35.06 -8.31
N ASP A 205 35.03 35.10 -8.94
CA ASP A 205 35.39 36.09 -9.96
C ASP A 205 35.19 35.51 -11.38
N ASN A 206 33.99 34.99 -11.66
CA ASN A 206 33.73 34.29 -12.91
C ASN A 206 33.03 35.12 -13.99
N ARG A 207 32.58 36.34 -13.69
CA ARG A 207 31.80 37.17 -14.62
C ARG A 207 32.57 37.56 -15.89
N ASP A 208 33.90 37.58 -15.83
CA ASP A 208 34.76 37.84 -16.99
C ASP A 208 35.19 36.57 -17.74
N THR A 209 34.61 35.41 -17.41
CA THR A 209 34.99 34.11 -17.97
C THR A 209 33.83 33.40 -18.67
N GLY A 210 34.16 32.49 -19.59
CA GLY A 210 33.18 31.59 -20.20
C GLY A 210 32.11 32.34 -21.01
N VAL A 211 30.84 32.05 -20.75
CA VAL A 211 29.70 32.64 -21.47
C VAL A 211 29.27 34.00 -20.94
N PHE A 212 29.65 34.41 -19.73
CA PHE A 212 29.15 35.66 -19.14
C PHE A 212 29.56 36.92 -19.94
N PRO A 213 30.81 37.07 -20.43
CA PRO A 213 31.20 38.23 -21.22
C PRO A 213 30.42 38.41 -22.53
N LEU A 214 29.85 37.33 -23.07
CA LEU A 214 29.03 37.33 -24.27
C LEU A 214 27.61 37.83 -23.99
N TYR A 215 27.16 37.78 -22.74
CA TYR A 215 25.80 38.12 -22.29
C TYR A 215 25.82 39.02 -21.04
N PRO A 216 26.52 40.18 -21.06
CA PRO A 216 26.69 41.04 -19.89
C PRO A 216 25.38 41.68 -19.40
N GLU A 217 24.36 41.73 -20.26
CA GLU A 217 23.05 42.30 -19.94
C GLU A 217 22.14 41.36 -19.13
N TYR A 218 22.54 40.11 -18.93
CA TYR A 218 21.78 39.10 -18.19
C TYR A 218 22.40 38.84 -16.81
N ASP A 219 21.57 38.70 -15.79
CA ASP A 219 22.01 38.59 -14.39
C ASP A 219 22.13 37.15 -13.87
N TRP A 220 21.75 36.15 -14.67
CA TRP A 220 21.87 34.71 -14.42
C TRP A 220 23.14 34.26 -13.69
N GLY A 221 22.97 33.32 -12.75
CA GLY A 221 24.06 32.72 -11.98
C GLY A 221 24.74 31.55 -12.67
N THR A 222 25.79 31.03 -12.05
CA THR A 222 26.61 29.93 -12.62
C THR A 222 25.82 28.64 -12.84
N ILE A 223 24.90 28.29 -11.93
CA ILE A 223 24.04 27.10 -12.08
C ILE A 223 23.14 27.25 -13.32
N ALA A 224 22.62 28.45 -13.56
CA ALA A 224 21.80 28.77 -14.72
C ALA A 224 22.62 28.71 -16.02
N ALA A 225 23.86 29.21 -16.00
CA ALA A 225 24.76 29.14 -17.15
C ALA A 225 25.08 27.69 -17.55
N TRP A 226 25.35 26.82 -16.57
CA TRP A 226 25.55 25.40 -16.81
C TRP A 226 24.26 24.70 -17.29
N ALA A 227 23.10 25.08 -16.77
CA ALA A 227 21.81 24.53 -17.19
C ALA A 227 21.47 24.91 -18.64
N TRP A 228 21.75 26.16 -19.02
CA TRP A 228 21.62 26.64 -20.39
C TRP A 228 22.52 25.87 -21.36
N ALA A 229 23.74 25.54 -20.94
CA ALA A 229 24.65 24.73 -21.75
C ALA A 229 24.19 23.27 -21.96
N HIS A 230 23.37 22.68 -21.08
CA HIS A 230 22.72 21.39 -21.40
C HIS A 230 21.90 21.50 -22.70
N GLY A 231 21.15 22.59 -22.82
CA GLY A 231 20.33 22.86 -24.00
C GLY A 231 21.17 23.08 -25.26
N LEU A 232 22.29 23.79 -25.14
CA LEU A 232 23.22 24.03 -26.25
C LEU A 232 23.94 22.75 -26.69
N VAL A 233 24.30 21.86 -25.76
CA VAL A 233 24.84 20.53 -26.08
C VAL A 233 23.79 19.69 -26.81
N ALA A 234 22.53 19.75 -26.39
CA ALA A 234 21.44 19.10 -27.10
C ALA A 234 21.28 19.67 -28.52
N ASP A 235 21.36 20.99 -28.70
CA ASP A 235 21.33 21.65 -30.02
C ASP A 235 22.50 21.19 -30.91
N ALA A 236 23.70 21.05 -30.34
CA ALA A 236 24.88 20.56 -31.05
C ALA A 236 24.72 19.09 -31.48
N LEU A 237 24.19 18.23 -30.62
CA LEU A 237 23.97 16.81 -30.91
C LEU A 237 22.83 16.60 -31.92
N ASP A 238 21.82 17.45 -31.93
CA ASP A 238 20.75 17.43 -32.95
C ASP A 238 21.31 17.73 -34.35
N ARG A 239 22.20 18.73 -34.48
CA ARG A 239 22.90 19.02 -35.75
C ARG A 239 23.72 17.86 -36.28
N LEU A 240 24.28 17.04 -35.39
CA LEU A 240 25.01 15.83 -35.78
C LEU A 240 24.08 14.68 -36.20
N GLY A 241 22.78 14.76 -35.87
CA GLY A 241 21.79 13.74 -36.23
C GLY A 241 21.96 12.41 -35.50
N LEU A 242 22.69 12.38 -34.37
CA LEU A 242 23.12 11.15 -33.69
C LEU A 242 22.17 10.69 -32.56
N VAL A 243 21.22 11.53 -32.13
CA VAL A 243 20.44 11.31 -30.89
C VAL A 243 18.93 11.45 -31.12
N ASP A 244 18.15 10.73 -30.30
CA ASP A 244 16.70 10.88 -30.22
C ASP A 244 16.36 12.06 -29.30
N MET A 245 16.05 13.20 -29.90
CA MET A 245 15.75 14.44 -29.19
C MET A 245 14.45 14.40 -28.37
N LYS A 246 13.61 13.36 -28.52
CA LYS A 246 12.43 13.15 -27.66
C LYS A 246 12.76 12.43 -26.36
N LYS A 247 13.97 11.87 -26.23
CA LYS A 247 14.39 11.01 -25.11
C LYS A 247 15.70 11.50 -24.50
N ILE A 248 15.68 12.74 -24.02
CA ILE A 248 16.82 13.38 -23.35
C ILE A 248 16.69 13.24 -21.83
N VAL A 249 17.78 12.83 -21.18
CA VAL A 249 17.93 12.76 -19.73
C VAL A 249 18.97 13.80 -19.31
N ALA A 250 18.64 14.67 -18.37
CA ALA A 250 19.61 15.58 -17.76
C ALA A 250 19.97 15.10 -16.36
N THR A 251 21.27 14.91 -16.09
CA THR A 251 21.75 14.43 -14.79
C THR A 251 23.01 15.14 -14.32
N GLY A 252 23.33 14.94 -13.04
CA GLY A 252 24.53 15.41 -12.38
C GLY A 252 24.47 15.19 -10.87
N HIS A 253 25.63 15.24 -10.23
CA HIS A 253 25.78 15.04 -8.79
C HIS A 253 26.10 16.36 -8.09
N SER A 254 25.46 16.61 -6.94
CA SER A 254 25.73 17.77 -6.08
C SER A 254 25.38 19.07 -6.80
N ARG A 255 26.34 19.97 -7.04
CA ARG A 255 26.14 21.16 -7.90
C ARG A 255 25.70 20.81 -9.32
N GLY A 256 26.14 19.66 -9.84
CA GLY A 256 25.64 19.17 -11.12
C GLY A 256 24.20 18.68 -11.06
N GLY A 257 23.73 18.20 -9.90
CA GLY A 257 22.33 17.84 -9.68
C GLY A 257 21.43 19.08 -9.60
N LYS A 258 21.90 20.15 -8.95
CA LYS A 258 21.23 21.47 -8.96
C LYS A 258 21.06 21.99 -10.40
N THR A 259 22.12 21.83 -11.19
CA THR A 259 22.15 22.19 -12.61
C THR A 259 21.17 21.35 -13.42
N ALA A 260 21.12 20.03 -13.21
CA ALA A 260 20.19 19.14 -13.91
C ALA A 260 18.73 19.50 -13.62
N LEU A 261 18.40 19.83 -12.37
CA LEU A 261 17.06 20.31 -12.01
C LEU A 261 16.73 21.64 -12.73
N CYS A 262 17.66 22.59 -12.71
CA CYS A 262 17.50 23.87 -13.42
C CYS A 262 17.32 23.66 -14.94
N ALA A 263 18.13 22.78 -15.56
CA ALA A 263 18.00 22.44 -16.97
C ALA A 263 16.62 21.84 -17.25
N GLY A 264 16.16 20.89 -16.43
CA GLY A 264 14.83 20.29 -16.54
C GLY A 264 13.70 21.33 -16.47
N ILE A 265 13.86 22.38 -15.67
CA ILE A 265 12.86 23.46 -15.55
C ILE A 265 12.80 24.30 -16.84
N TYR A 266 13.95 24.69 -17.40
CA TYR A 266 14.01 25.68 -18.49
C TYR A 266 14.11 25.09 -19.90
N ASP A 267 14.49 23.81 -20.05
CA ASP A 267 14.46 23.11 -21.33
C ASP A 267 13.40 22.00 -21.32
N GLU A 268 12.28 22.25 -22.03
CA GLU A 268 11.16 21.31 -22.11
C GLU A 268 11.47 20.02 -22.88
N ARG A 269 12.58 19.96 -23.63
CA ARG A 269 12.99 18.75 -24.36
C ARG A 269 13.55 17.66 -23.45
N ILE A 270 13.98 18.04 -22.24
CA ILE A 270 14.47 17.08 -21.25
C ILE A 270 13.30 16.23 -20.76
N ALA A 271 13.22 15.00 -21.24
CA ALA A 271 12.14 14.07 -20.92
C ALA A 271 12.28 13.48 -19.51
N ILE A 272 13.52 13.28 -19.03
CA ILE A 272 13.82 12.83 -17.66
C ILE A 272 14.80 13.80 -16.99
N THR A 273 14.40 14.36 -15.87
CA THR A 273 15.27 15.14 -14.99
C THR A 273 15.75 14.24 -13.85
N ALA A 274 17.07 14.08 -13.71
CA ALA A 274 17.68 13.10 -12.80
C ALA A 274 18.76 13.72 -11.89
N PRO A 275 18.39 14.60 -10.94
CA PRO A 275 19.32 15.14 -9.96
C PRO A 275 19.78 14.06 -8.97
N ASN A 276 21.09 14.00 -8.69
CA ASN A 276 21.67 13.12 -7.69
C ASN A 276 22.31 13.93 -6.54
N SER A 277 21.97 13.59 -5.28
CA SER A 277 22.52 14.18 -4.05
C SER A 277 22.68 15.71 -4.15
N SER A 278 21.66 16.39 -4.67
CA SER A 278 21.78 17.79 -5.07
C SER A 278 21.60 18.78 -3.91
N GLY A 279 20.95 18.37 -2.83
CA GLY A 279 20.77 19.13 -1.59
C GLY A 279 20.09 20.49 -1.72
N THR A 280 20.33 21.37 -0.75
CA THR A 280 19.72 22.71 -0.64
C THR A 280 20.02 23.56 -1.88
N GLY A 281 19.01 24.25 -2.42
CA GLY A 281 19.08 24.94 -3.72
C GLY A 281 19.02 24.01 -4.95
N GLY A 282 18.84 22.70 -4.71
CA GLY A 282 18.50 21.67 -5.68
C GLY A 282 17.22 20.97 -5.24
N THR A 283 17.33 19.70 -4.84
CA THR A 283 16.19 18.85 -4.46
C THR A 283 15.91 18.81 -2.96
N GLY A 284 16.83 19.25 -2.11
CA GLY A 284 16.63 19.31 -0.66
C GLY A 284 15.91 20.58 -0.25
N SER A 285 15.06 20.52 0.78
CA SER A 285 14.35 21.71 1.29
C SER A 285 15.33 22.81 1.69
N LEU A 286 14.92 24.05 1.44
CA LEU A 286 15.56 25.29 1.88
C LEU A 286 15.29 25.61 3.36
N ARG A 287 14.28 24.97 3.98
CA ARG A 287 13.78 25.32 5.33
C ARG A 287 13.82 24.18 6.32
N TYR A 288 13.49 22.98 5.88
CA TYR A 288 13.25 21.84 6.76
C TYR A 288 14.43 20.89 6.74
N PHE A 289 14.88 20.56 7.95
CA PHE A 289 16.06 19.77 8.23
C PHE A 289 15.74 18.85 9.40
N GLU A 290 16.36 17.67 9.45
CA GLU A 290 16.24 16.78 10.61
C GLU A 290 17.11 17.31 11.77
N ALA A 291 16.62 17.19 13.00
CA ALA A 291 17.34 17.63 14.19
C ALA A 291 18.73 16.95 14.27
N GLY A 292 19.75 17.73 14.60
CA GLY A 292 21.14 17.26 14.65
C GLY A 292 21.88 17.22 13.30
N GLN A 293 21.20 17.39 12.16
CA GLN A 293 21.87 17.58 10.88
C GLN A 293 22.45 19.00 10.75
N LYS A 294 23.60 19.12 10.08
CA LYS A 294 24.20 20.41 9.68
C LYS A 294 24.20 20.57 8.15
N PRO A 295 23.01 20.69 7.53
CA PRO A 295 22.90 20.76 6.08
C PRO A 295 23.36 22.11 5.53
N GLN A 296 23.57 22.16 4.22
CA GLN A 296 23.78 23.42 3.50
C GLN A 296 22.60 24.39 3.76
N ARG A 297 22.91 25.61 4.21
CA ARG A 297 21.95 26.71 4.36
C ARG A 297 22.30 27.87 3.42
N LEU A 298 21.35 28.77 3.15
CA LEU A 298 21.59 29.91 2.26
C LEU A 298 22.72 30.81 2.76
N ILE A 299 22.82 31.03 4.07
CA ILE A 299 23.93 31.78 4.69
C ILE A 299 25.29 31.14 4.34
N LEU A 300 25.37 29.80 4.41
CA LEU A 300 26.60 29.09 4.05
C LEU A 300 26.88 29.18 2.56
N HIS A 301 25.86 29.07 1.71
CA HIS A 301 26.02 29.26 0.27
C HIS A 301 26.46 30.67 -0.10
N LYS A 302 25.93 31.71 0.55
CA LYS A 302 26.38 33.11 0.35
C LYS A 302 27.88 33.24 0.62
N LYS A 303 28.36 32.58 1.69
CA LYS A 303 29.78 32.58 2.05
C LYS A 303 30.63 31.76 1.07
N THR A 304 30.20 30.57 0.68
CA THR A 304 31.06 29.62 -0.04
C THR A 304 30.91 29.71 -1.56
N PHE A 305 29.71 29.96 -2.07
CA PHE A 305 29.35 29.92 -3.49
C PHE A 305 28.42 31.08 -3.90
N PRO A 306 28.80 32.35 -3.67
CA PRO A 306 27.95 33.51 -3.98
C PRO A 306 27.66 33.65 -5.48
N HIS A 307 28.45 33.03 -6.36
CA HIS A 307 28.32 33.08 -7.82
C HIS A 307 27.31 32.05 -8.39
N TRP A 308 26.84 31.08 -7.59
CA TRP A 308 25.95 30.01 -8.09
C TRP A 308 24.56 30.51 -8.50
N TRP A 309 24.07 31.53 -7.81
CA TRP A 309 22.74 32.12 -7.97
C TRP A 309 22.84 33.64 -8.04
N VAL A 310 21.73 34.32 -8.32
CA VAL A 310 21.69 35.79 -8.25
C VAL A 310 21.88 36.28 -6.81
N SER A 311 22.48 37.45 -6.64
CA SER A 311 22.80 38.02 -5.32
C SER A 311 21.57 38.06 -4.39
N ARG A 312 20.42 38.48 -4.93
CA ARG A 312 19.14 38.56 -4.21
C ARG A 312 18.62 37.25 -3.65
N PHE A 313 19.05 36.09 -4.18
CA PHE A 313 18.70 34.80 -3.58
C PHE A 313 19.24 34.67 -2.15
N PHE A 314 20.36 35.32 -1.86
CA PHE A 314 21.02 35.26 -0.56
C PHE A 314 20.46 36.26 0.44
N ASP A 315 19.54 37.13 0.05
CA ASP A 315 18.84 38.05 0.96
C ASP A 315 17.82 37.29 1.84
N PHE A 316 17.44 36.08 1.42
CA PHE A 316 16.67 35.13 2.23
C PHE A 316 17.51 34.39 3.29
N GLY A 317 18.83 34.60 3.36
CA GLY A 317 19.67 33.93 4.35
C GLY A 317 19.27 34.33 5.78
N GLY A 318 18.80 33.37 6.57
CA GLY A 318 18.24 33.62 7.91
C GLY A 318 16.80 34.13 7.91
N LYS A 319 16.17 34.22 6.73
CA LYS A 319 14.78 34.60 6.48
C LYS A 319 14.11 33.59 5.52
N GLU A 320 14.48 32.31 5.62
CA GLU A 320 14.03 31.29 4.67
C GLU A 320 12.51 31.03 4.73
N ASP A 321 11.86 31.40 5.82
CA ASP A 321 10.40 31.42 6.01
C ASP A 321 9.67 32.44 5.12
N ARG A 322 10.39 33.44 4.58
CA ARG A 322 9.85 34.43 3.64
C ARG A 322 9.96 34.01 2.18
N LEU A 323 10.67 32.93 1.88
CA LEU A 323 10.77 32.44 0.50
C LEU A 323 9.36 32.17 -0.08
N PRO A 324 9.05 32.63 -1.30
CA PRO A 324 7.77 32.33 -1.94
C PRO A 324 7.75 30.94 -2.59
N PHE A 325 8.86 30.20 -2.53
CA PHE A 325 9.02 28.84 -3.01
C PHE A 325 9.88 27.98 -2.07
N ASP A 326 9.85 26.66 -2.28
CA ASP A 326 10.86 25.73 -1.78
C ASP A 326 11.18 24.71 -2.91
N SER A 327 12.08 23.78 -2.70
CA SER A 327 12.53 22.82 -3.72
C SER A 327 11.41 21.94 -4.27
N HIS A 328 10.27 21.79 -3.58
CA HIS A 328 9.09 21.12 -4.15
C HIS A 328 8.46 21.94 -5.28
N THR A 329 8.53 23.27 -5.24
CA THR A 329 8.10 24.16 -6.34
C THR A 329 8.95 23.92 -7.58
N ALA A 330 10.27 23.84 -7.40
CA ALA A 330 11.21 23.54 -8.49
C ALA A 330 10.98 22.13 -9.08
N LYS A 331 10.69 21.13 -8.23
CA LYS A 331 10.32 19.77 -8.67
C LYS A 331 8.97 19.75 -9.41
N ALA A 332 7.97 20.48 -8.90
CA ALA A 332 6.65 20.58 -9.52
C ALA A 332 6.73 21.13 -10.94
N LEU A 333 7.63 22.09 -11.21
CA LEU A 333 7.88 22.62 -12.55
C LEU A 333 8.33 21.58 -13.58
N ILE A 334 8.82 20.42 -13.17
CA ILE A 334 9.14 19.32 -14.07
C ILE A 334 7.85 18.60 -14.53
N ALA A 335 6.81 18.56 -13.70
CA ALA A 335 5.57 17.87 -14.04
C ALA A 335 4.89 18.49 -15.28
N PRO A 336 4.37 17.67 -16.22
CA PRO A 336 4.20 16.21 -16.12
C PRO A 336 5.39 15.38 -16.66
N ARG A 337 6.54 15.99 -16.97
CA ARG A 337 7.76 15.26 -17.40
C ARG A 337 8.37 14.48 -16.23
N ALA A 338 9.18 13.48 -16.54
CA ALA A 338 9.66 12.56 -15.52
C ALA A 338 10.78 13.15 -14.66
N LEU A 339 10.74 12.87 -13.37
CA LEU A 339 11.72 13.31 -12.37
C LEU A 339 12.12 12.11 -11.51
N ILE A 340 13.40 11.76 -11.46
CA ILE A 340 13.94 10.79 -10.49
C ILE A 340 14.96 11.45 -9.58
N ASN A 341 14.71 11.42 -8.28
CA ASN A 341 15.63 11.91 -7.27
C ASN A 341 16.45 10.74 -6.73
N ALA A 342 17.76 10.71 -6.97
CA ALA A 342 18.64 9.71 -6.37
C ALA A 342 19.42 10.34 -5.20
N HIS A 343 19.47 9.67 -4.06
CA HIS A 343 20.10 10.21 -2.86
C HIS A 343 20.67 9.14 -1.94
N ALA A 344 21.73 9.51 -1.20
CA ALA A 344 22.28 8.67 -0.14
C ALA A 344 21.67 9.02 1.23
N ARG A 345 21.40 8.01 2.06
CA ARG A 345 20.74 8.18 3.37
C ARG A 345 21.62 8.91 4.40
N GLN A 346 22.94 8.72 4.36
CA GLN A 346 23.88 9.33 5.31
C GLN A 346 24.52 10.62 4.77
N ASP A 347 24.01 11.18 3.67
CA ASP A 347 24.47 12.44 3.10
C ASP A 347 23.80 13.65 3.77
N TYR A 348 23.96 13.78 5.09
CA TYR A 348 23.33 14.85 5.89
C TYR A 348 23.68 16.26 5.41
N TRP A 349 24.82 16.42 4.72
CA TRP A 349 25.21 17.66 4.05
C TRP A 349 24.23 18.09 2.94
N ALA A 350 23.68 17.12 2.20
CA ALA A 350 22.71 17.36 1.13
C ALA A 350 21.25 17.23 1.59
N ASN A 351 20.96 17.23 2.89
CA ASN A 351 19.60 17.25 3.43
C ASN A 351 18.67 16.14 2.84
N PRO A 352 18.95 14.85 3.12
CA PRO A 352 18.13 13.73 2.65
C PRO A 352 16.70 13.83 3.19
N TYR A 353 16.54 14.24 4.45
CA TYR A 353 15.23 14.49 5.08
C TYR A 353 14.40 15.50 4.28
N GLY A 354 14.93 16.70 4.03
CA GLY A 354 14.25 17.72 3.25
C GLY A 354 14.09 17.36 1.77
N THR A 355 14.94 16.49 1.22
CA THR A 355 14.76 15.94 -0.14
C THR A 355 13.50 15.08 -0.23
N GLU A 356 13.22 14.26 0.78
CA GLU A 356 12.01 13.47 0.84
C GLU A 356 10.76 14.32 1.08
N LEU A 357 10.81 15.28 2.01
CA LEU A 357 9.67 16.18 2.26
C LEU A 357 9.24 16.90 0.99
N THR A 358 10.20 17.46 0.25
CA THR A 358 9.90 18.18 -0.99
C THR A 358 9.51 17.24 -2.13
N TYR A 359 9.96 15.98 -2.14
CA TYR A 359 9.44 14.95 -3.04
C TYR A 359 7.95 14.68 -2.76
N ARG A 360 7.57 14.46 -1.49
CA ARG A 360 6.18 14.22 -1.08
C ARG A 360 5.28 15.43 -1.37
N ALA A 361 5.78 16.65 -1.19
CA ALA A 361 5.04 17.86 -1.52
C ALA A 361 4.86 18.02 -3.04
N ALA A 362 5.90 17.79 -3.85
CA ALA A 362 5.80 17.84 -5.31
C ALA A 362 4.89 16.72 -5.85
N ASP A 363 4.88 15.55 -5.22
CA ASP A 363 4.04 14.39 -5.59
C ASP A 363 2.54 14.75 -5.66
N LYS A 364 2.10 15.73 -4.85
CA LYS A 364 0.72 16.24 -4.90
C LYS A 364 0.40 16.91 -6.24
N VAL A 365 1.34 17.66 -6.81
CA VAL A 365 1.21 18.28 -8.13
C VAL A 365 1.26 17.22 -9.23
N PHE A 366 2.19 16.27 -9.15
CA PHE A 366 2.28 15.16 -10.11
C PHE A 366 0.98 14.35 -10.14
N LYS A 367 0.42 13.99 -8.98
CA LYS A 367 -0.88 13.30 -8.87
C LYS A 367 -2.03 14.12 -9.43
N TRP A 368 -2.08 15.41 -9.12
CA TRP A 368 -3.12 16.31 -9.62
C TRP A 368 -3.10 16.44 -11.15
N LEU A 369 -1.92 16.37 -11.77
CA LEU A 369 -1.75 16.37 -13.23
C LEU A 369 -1.92 14.98 -13.89
N GLY A 370 -2.27 13.93 -13.12
CA GLY A 370 -2.34 12.55 -13.64
C GLY A 370 -0.97 11.99 -14.07
N ALA A 371 0.12 12.50 -13.48
CA ALA A 371 1.49 12.15 -13.77
C ALA A 371 2.18 11.47 -12.60
N GLU A 372 1.46 10.80 -11.70
CA GLU A 372 2.00 10.21 -10.47
C GLU A 372 3.10 9.18 -10.72
N LYS A 373 3.02 8.45 -11.84
CA LYS A 373 4.07 7.51 -12.23
C LYS A 373 5.35 8.22 -12.66
N GLN A 374 5.31 9.50 -13.03
CA GLN A 374 6.44 10.24 -13.58
C GLN A 374 7.43 10.72 -12.52
N GLN A 375 7.05 10.72 -11.25
CA GLN A 375 7.94 11.06 -10.15
C GLN A 375 8.53 9.80 -9.50
N GLY A 376 9.83 9.82 -9.24
CA GLY A 376 10.55 8.74 -8.58
C GLY A 376 11.54 9.24 -7.52
N ILE A 377 11.79 8.40 -6.53
CA ILE A 377 12.84 8.57 -5.53
C ILE A 377 13.59 7.25 -5.33
N HIS A 378 14.91 7.35 -5.31
CA HIS A 378 15.82 6.24 -5.08
C HIS A 378 16.75 6.56 -3.91
N TRP A 379 16.87 5.59 -3.01
CA TRP A 379 17.73 5.66 -1.84
C TRP A 379 18.77 4.56 -1.87
N ARG A 380 20.01 4.96 -1.61
CA ARG A 380 21.12 4.06 -1.31
C ARG A 380 21.78 4.40 0.02
N ASP A 381 22.58 3.47 0.51
CA ASP A 381 23.47 3.76 1.64
C ASP A 381 24.77 4.42 1.17
N GLY A 382 25.39 5.20 2.05
CA GLY A 382 26.63 5.92 1.84
C GLY A 382 26.53 7.43 2.06
N LYS A 383 27.65 8.12 1.78
CA LYS A 383 27.82 9.57 1.97
C LYS A 383 27.65 10.32 0.63
N HIS A 384 28.10 11.59 0.60
CA HIS A 384 28.00 12.52 -0.54
C HIS A 384 28.83 12.06 -1.76
N ALA A 385 28.24 11.17 -2.56
CA ALA A 385 28.83 10.60 -3.77
C ALA A 385 27.75 10.30 -4.81
N GLN A 386 28.15 10.02 -6.04
CA GLN A 386 27.32 9.30 -7.01
C GLN A 386 28.07 8.03 -7.34
N ASN A 387 27.49 6.87 -7.02
CA ASN A 387 28.14 5.58 -7.24
C ASN A 387 27.44 4.80 -8.36
N GLU A 388 27.87 3.56 -8.55
CA GLU A 388 27.27 2.67 -9.54
C GLU A 388 25.78 2.42 -9.28
N GLU A 389 25.34 2.24 -8.03
CA GLU A 389 23.93 2.01 -7.72
C GLU A 389 23.03 3.18 -8.16
N ASP A 390 23.49 4.42 -7.97
CA ASP A 390 22.76 5.61 -8.45
C ASP A 390 22.61 5.60 -9.98
N TRP A 391 23.66 5.19 -10.68
CA TRP A 391 23.66 5.10 -12.14
C TRP A 391 22.73 3.98 -12.64
N GLN A 392 22.77 2.83 -11.99
CA GLN A 392 21.85 1.72 -12.25
C GLN A 392 20.41 2.17 -12.07
N ALA A 393 20.11 2.84 -10.95
CA ALA A 393 18.77 3.34 -10.66
C ALA A 393 18.27 4.35 -11.72
N LEU A 394 19.15 5.23 -12.20
CA LEU A 394 18.82 6.15 -13.29
C LEU A 394 18.52 5.39 -14.60
N LEU A 395 19.38 4.45 -14.99
CA LEU A 395 19.21 3.67 -16.22
C LEU A 395 17.95 2.80 -16.15
N ASP A 396 17.68 2.15 -15.02
CA ASP A 396 16.48 1.34 -14.79
C ASP A 396 15.20 2.20 -14.88
N PHE A 397 15.24 3.41 -14.33
CA PHE A 397 14.12 4.35 -14.44
C PHE A 397 13.93 4.84 -15.87
N ALA A 398 15.01 5.17 -16.57
CA ALA A 398 14.96 5.58 -17.98
C ALA A 398 14.45 4.44 -18.88
N ASP A 399 14.88 3.21 -18.62
CA ASP A 399 14.43 2.01 -19.30
C ASP A 399 12.93 1.78 -19.12
N TRP A 400 12.44 1.99 -17.90
CA TRP A 400 11.01 1.96 -17.62
C TRP A 400 10.25 3.07 -18.35
N LYS A 401 10.79 4.30 -18.42
CA LYS A 401 10.12 5.44 -19.05
C LYS A 401 10.13 5.44 -20.56
N PHE A 402 11.25 5.12 -21.18
CA PHE A 402 11.42 5.23 -22.62
C PHE A 402 11.10 3.95 -23.37
N PHE A 403 11.17 2.80 -22.69
CA PHE A 403 11.02 1.48 -23.31
C PHE A 403 10.01 0.58 -22.61
N ASN A 404 9.33 1.06 -21.56
CA ASN A 404 8.38 0.29 -20.76
C ASN A 404 8.97 -1.04 -20.24
N LYS A 405 10.29 -1.09 -20.01
CA LYS A 405 10.96 -2.27 -19.46
C LYS A 405 10.56 -2.42 -17.99
N LYS A 406 10.30 -3.66 -17.56
CA LYS A 406 10.00 -3.98 -16.16
C LYS A 406 11.25 -3.74 -15.31
N SER A 407 11.10 -3.01 -14.21
CA SER A 407 12.15 -2.82 -13.20
C SER A 407 11.76 -3.54 -11.91
N GLU A 408 12.73 -4.22 -11.29
CA GLU A 408 12.56 -4.79 -9.95
C GLU A 408 12.75 -3.73 -8.85
N ARG A 409 13.30 -2.57 -9.21
CA ARG A 409 13.58 -1.47 -8.28
C ARG A 409 12.31 -0.67 -8.01
N SER A 410 12.01 -0.45 -6.73
CA SER A 410 10.94 0.49 -6.33
C SER A 410 11.46 1.92 -6.35
N PHE A 411 10.79 2.77 -7.12
CA PHE A 411 11.07 4.22 -7.20
C PHE A 411 10.14 5.05 -6.32
N SER A 412 9.47 4.44 -5.35
CA SER A 412 8.53 5.12 -4.45
C SER A 412 8.79 4.81 -2.97
N LYS A 413 9.88 4.10 -2.67
CA LYS A 413 10.22 3.70 -1.30
C LYS A 413 10.73 4.93 -0.54
N LEU A 414 10.02 5.26 0.54
CA LEU A 414 10.34 6.38 1.43
C LEU A 414 11.34 5.93 2.50
N ALA A 415 12.28 6.80 2.84
CA ALA A 415 13.28 6.59 3.89
C ALA A 415 12.85 7.18 5.24
N TYR A 416 11.99 8.20 5.25
CA TYR A 416 11.55 8.92 6.45
C TYR A 416 10.04 8.79 6.67
N LEU A 417 9.54 7.57 6.92
CA LEU A 417 8.10 7.27 6.97
C LEU A 417 7.33 8.18 7.93
N ASP A 418 7.89 8.44 9.11
CA ASP A 418 7.27 9.24 10.17
C ASP A 418 7.35 10.77 9.95
N ALA A 419 8.05 11.21 8.90
CA ALA A 419 8.21 12.63 8.63
C ALA A 419 6.86 13.30 8.29
N LYS A 420 6.44 14.21 9.17
CA LYS A 420 5.26 15.06 8.94
C LYS A 420 5.53 16.01 7.77
N LEU A 421 4.61 16.06 6.82
CA LEU A 421 4.72 16.93 5.65
C LEU A 421 4.31 18.37 6.03
N PRO A 422 5.21 19.36 6.00
CA PRO A 422 4.92 20.71 6.50
C PRO A 422 4.22 21.57 5.43
N ILE A 423 3.03 21.16 5.01
CA ILE A 423 2.17 21.93 4.09
C ILE A 423 0.85 22.29 4.80
N LYS A 424 0.28 23.45 4.45
CA LYS A 424 -1.07 23.88 4.92
C LYS A 424 -2.08 24.00 3.76
N TRP A 425 -1.69 23.59 2.55
CA TRP A 425 -2.48 23.69 1.32
C TRP A 425 -2.94 22.33 0.81
N ASN A 426 -4.07 22.31 0.11
CA ASN A 426 -4.64 21.13 -0.56
C ASN A 426 -4.47 21.22 -2.07
N VAL A 427 -4.57 20.13 -2.82
CA VAL A 427 -4.65 20.24 -4.30
C VAL A 427 -5.98 20.92 -4.68
N PRO A 428 -6.03 21.68 -5.80
CA PRO A 428 -7.29 22.20 -6.31
C PRO A 428 -8.29 21.07 -6.51
N ASP A 429 -9.54 21.31 -6.12
CA ASP A 429 -10.61 20.32 -6.27
C ASP A 429 -10.80 20.04 -7.76
N MET A 430 -10.74 18.77 -8.15
CA MET A 430 -11.06 18.35 -9.53
C MET A 430 -12.57 18.50 -9.79
N GLY A 431 -13.35 18.83 -8.76
CA GLY A 431 -14.71 19.35 -8.86
C GLY A 431 -14.74 20.68 -9.62
N LYS A 432 -15.10 20.60 -10.90
CA LYS A 432 -15.03 21.63 -11.96
C LYS A 432 -13.65 21.76 -12.61
N ASN A 433 -13.23 20.70 -13.30
CA ASN A 433 -12.44 20.91 -14.51
C ASN A 433 -13.23 21.86 -15.42
N LEU A 434 -12.84 23.14 -15.48
CA LEU A 434 -13.29 24.17 -16.44
C LEU A 434 -12.95 23.82 -17.91
N ASP A 435 -12.54 22.58 -18.13
CA ASP A 435 -12.18 22.04 -19.42
C ASP A 435 -13.39 21.53 -20.22
N ASN A 436 -14.52 21.41 -19.53
CA ASN A 436 -15.74 20.74 -19.97
C ASN A 436 -16.96 21.66 -19.84
N GLU A 437 -16.82 22.97 -20.01
CA GLU A 437 -17.99 23.83 -20.17
C GLU A 437 -18.83 23.32 -21.35
N GLY A 438 -20.01 22.78 -21.03
CA GLY A 438 -20.95 22.18 -21.97
C GLY A 438 -20.88 20.65 -22.11
N GLN A 439 -19.89 19.94 -21.54
CA GLN A 439 -19.83 18.48 -21.60
C GLN A 439 -20.30 17.82 -20.30
N PRO A 440 -21.14 16.78 -20.37
CA PRO A 440 -21.69 16.16 -19.17
C PRO A 440 -20.64 15.41 -18.36
N SER A 441 -20.86 15.32 -17.05
CA SER A 441 -19.91 14.68 -16.10
C SER A 441 -19.56 13.23 -16.48
N THR A 442 -20.47 12.58 -17.20
CA THR A 442 -20.42 11.19 -17.67
C THR A 442 -19.34 10.92 -18.72
N VAL A 443 -18.86 11.94 -19.45
CA VAL A 443 -17.79 11.82 -20.46
C VAL A 443 -16.41 12.26 -19.95
N ILE A 444 -16.35 12.82 -18.74
CA ILE A 444 -15.12 13.34 -18.15
C ILE A 444 -14.47 12.19 -17.37
N PRO A 445 -13.30 11.67 -17.75
CA PRO A 445 -12.70 10.55 -17.04
C PRO A 445 -12.28 10.95 -15.62
N VAL A 446 -12.81 10.27 -14.61
CA VAL A 446 -12.48 10.49 -13.20
C VAL A 446 -12.20 9.14 -12.53
N PRO A 447 -11.14 8.99 -11.72
CA PRO A 447 -10.93 7.75 -10.97
C PRO A 447 -12.12 7.47 -10.05
N SER A 448 -12.43 6.18 -9.83
CA SER A 448 -13.55 5.80 -8.96
C SER A 448 -13.36 6.35 -7.55
N PRO A 449 -14.22 7.27 -7.07
CA PRO A 449 -14.00 7.98 -5.80
C PRO A 449 -14.38 7.15 -4.57
N LEU A 450 -14.98 5.98 -4.76
CA LEU A 450 -15.80 5.38 -3.72
C LEU A 450 -15.01 4.54 -2.69
N LYS A 451 -13.82 4.00 -2.99
CA LYS A 451 -13.13 3.06 -2.07
C LYS A 451 -11.60 3.04 -2.21
N LYS A 452 -10.89 3.04 -1.07
CA LYS A 452 -9.40 3.01 -0.97
C LYS A 452 -8.73 1.84 -1.71
N PHE A 453 -9.43 0.73 -1.97
CA PHE A 453 -8.88 -0.43 -2.68
C PHE A 453 -8.97 -0.35 -4.21
N MET A 454 -9.78 0.55 -4.78
CA MET A 454 -9.98 0.64 -6.24
C MET A 454 -8.69 0.86 -7.05
N PRO A 455 -7.70 1.65 -6.57
CA PRO A 455 -6.41 1.76 -7.24
C PRO A 455 -5.64 0.43 -7.27
N ARG A 456 -5.70 -0.36 -6.20
CA ARG A 456 -5.06 -1.68 -6.14
C ARG A 456 -5.70 -2.67 -7.10
N LEU A 457 -7.03 -2.78 -7.09
CA LEU A 457 -7.77 -3.64 -8.01
C LEU A 457 -7.51 -3.26 -9.47
N HIS A 458 -7.41 -1.97 -9.78
CA HIS A 458 -6.99 -1.50 -11.10
C HIS A 458 -5.60 -2.03 -11.47
N GLN A 459 -4.61 -1.91 -10.57
CA GLN A 459 -3.26 -2.45 -10.83
C GLN A 459 -3.25 -3.97 -10.98
N GLU A 460 -4.09 -4.71 -10.24
CA GLU A 460 -4.23 -6.16 -10.39
C GLU A 460 -4.77 -6.54 -11.78
N LYS A 461 -5.79 -5.83 -12.27
CA LYS A 461 -6.32 -6.02 -13.62
C LYS A 461 -5.35 -5.63 -14.73
N LEU A 462 -4.54 -4.59 -14.53
CA LEU A 462 -3.44 -4.27 -15.45
C LEU A 462 -2.41 -5.41 -15.52
N LYS A 463 -2.07 -6.02 -14.37
CA LYS A 463 -1.15 -7.17 -14.33
C LYS A 463 -1.76 -8.39 -15.05
N GLU A 464 -3.04 -8.67 -14.83
CA GLU A 464 -3.78 -9.75 -15.49
C GLU A 464 -3.74 -9.59 -17.01
N ALA A 465 -3.97 -8.37 -17.51
CA ALA A 465 -3.88 -8.03 -18.94
C ALA A 465 -2.47 -8.22 -19.53
N THR A 466 -1.40 -8.01 -18.73
CA THR A 466 0.00 -8.16 -19.21
C THR A 466 0.55 -9.59 -19.17
N ASN A 467 -0.01 -10.47 -18.32
CA ASN A 467 0.59 -11.78 -18.04
C ASN A 467 -0.08 -12.94 -18.79
N ALA A 468 -1.20 -12.70 -19.49
CA ALA A 468 -1.97 -13.74 -20.16
C ALA A 468 -2.44 -13.27 -21.55
N LYS A 469 -2.59 -14.22 -22.46
CA LYS A 469 -3.28 -13.97 -23.74
C LYS A 469 -4.77 -13.76 -23.43
N ILE A 470 -5.30 -12.57 -23.72
CA ILE A 470 -6.71 -12.23 -23.48
C ILE A 470 -7.51 -12.40 -24.77
N ASP A 471 -8.51 -13.29 -24.76
CA ASP A 471 -9.37 -13.55 -25.93
C ASP A 471 -10.76 -12.89 -25.78
N PHE A 472 -11.20 -12.58 -24.55
CA PHE A 472 -12.50 -11.97 -24.26
C PHE A 472 -12.38 -10.90 -23.15
N VAL A 473 -13.03 -9.74 -23.33
CA VAL A 473 -13.07 -8.68 -22.30
C VAL A 473 -14.52 -8.33 -21.95
N MET A 474 -14.82 -8.22 -20.66
CA MET A 474 -16.09 -7.65 -20.19
C MET A 474 -15.84 -6.33 -19.46
N ILE A 475 -16.48 -5.25 -19.91
CA ILE A 475 -16.39 -3.91 -19.31
C ILE A 475 -17.73 -3.60 -18.63
N GLY A 476 -17.69 -3.18 -17.36
CA GLY A 476 -18.90 -2.74 -16.67
C GLY A 476 -18.70 -2.37 -15.21
N ASP A 477 -19.79 -2.43 -14.44
CA ASP A 477 -19.83 -2.07 -13.03
C ASP A 477 -19.80 -3.30 -12.09
N SER A 478 -20.44 -3.22 -10.91
CA SER A 478 -20.55 -4.30 -9.93
C SER A 478 -21.28 -5.54 -10.46
N ILE A 479 -22.19 -5.38 -11.41
CA ILE A 479 -22.90 -6.50 -12.04
C ILE A 479 -21.92 -7.28 -12.91
N THR A 480 -21.10 -6.59 -13.70
CA THR A 480 -20.03 -7.25 -14.50
C THR A 480 -18.92 -7.81 -13.59
N HIS A 481 -18.54 -7.09 -12.53
CA HIS A 481 -17.51 -7.51 -11.58
C HIS A 481 -17.81 -8.89 -10.96
N SER A 482 -19.09 -9.14 -10.70
CA SER A 482 -19.55 -10.35 -10.03
C SER A 482 -19.39 -11.63 -10.86
N TRP A 483 -19.11 -11.55 -12.17
CA TRP A 483 -18.65 -12.71 -12.95
C TRP A 483 -17.35 -13.32 -12.40
N GLY A 484 -16.56 -12.56 -11.63
CA GLY A 484 -15.38 -13.10 -10.93
C GLY A 484 -15.69 -14.22 -9.92
N LYS A 485 -16.96 -14.41 -9.55
CA LYS A 485 -17.41 -15.54 -8.71
C LYS A 485 -17.51 -16.86 -9.46
N TYR A 486 -17.53 -16.82 -10.79
CA TYR A 486 -17.69 -18.00 -11.64
C TYR A 486 -16.50 -18.15 -12.60
N PRO A 487 -15.26 -18.27 -12.09
CA PRO A 487 -14.06 -18.28 -12.95
C PRO A 487 -14.07 -19.42 -13.97
N GLY A 488 -14.67 -20.57 -13.64
CA GLY A 488 -14.81 -21.72 -14.56
C GLY A 488 -15.81 -21.50 -15.71
N ALA A 489 -16.69 -20.49 -15.64
CA ALA A 489 -17.69 -20.24 -16.68
C ALA A 489 -17.06 -19.86 -18.03
N PHE A 490 -15.86 -19.26 -18.02
CA PHE A 490 -15.14 -18.81 -19.22
C PHE A 490 -13.83 -19.57 -19.42
N GLU A 491 -13.69 -20.75 -18.81
CA GLU A 491 -12.54 -21.62 -19.03
C GLU A 491 -12.38 -21.92 -20.54
N GLY A 492 -11.18 -21.65 -21.07
CA GLY A 492 -10.89 -21.75 -22.51
C GLY A 492 -11.18 -20.49 -23.34
N SER A 493 -11.68 -19.40 -22.73
CA SER A 493 -11.93 -18.10 -23.40
C SER A 493 -11.08 -16.94 -22.88
N ASN A 494 -10.16 -17.21 -21.93
CA ASN A 494 -9.24 -16.23 -21.33
C ASN A 494 -9.89 -14.85 -21.08
N LEU A 495 -10.92 -14.84 -20.23
CA LEU A 495 -11.68 -13.64 -19.91
C LEU A 495 -10.85 -12.67 -19.06
N LEU A 496 -10.73 -11.42 -19.51
CA LEU A 496 -10.40 -10.28 -18.66
C LEU A 496 -11.68 -9.57 -18.21
N ASN A 497 -12.04 -9.74 -16.94
CA ASN A 497 -13.18 -9.07 -16.34
C ASN A 497 -12.79 -7.67 -15.81
N LEU A 498 -13.20 -6.63 -16.52
CA LEU A 498 -13.05 -5.20 -16.18
C LEU A 498 -14.32 -4.61 -15.57
N GLY A 499 -15.07 -5.41 -14.81
CA GLY A 499 -16.16 -4.92 -13.96
C GLY A 499 -15.63 -4.34 -12.65
N PHE A 500 -16.05 -3.13 -12.29
CA PHE A 500 -15.65 -2.46 -11.05
C PHE A 500 -16.84 -1.96 -10.23
N PRO A 501 -16.94 -2.31 -8.93
CA PRO A 501 -18.09 -1.93 -8.13
C PRO A 501 -18.28 -0.42 -7.97
N GLY A 502 -19.47 0.08 -8.31
CA GLY A 502 -19.84 1.48 -8.18
C GLY A 502 -19.32 2.39 -9.31
N ASP A 503 -18.63 1.82 -10.30
CA ASP A 503 -18.17 2.59 -11.44
C ASP A 503 -19.35 3.12 -12.25
N ARG A 504 -19.17 4.35 -12.70
CA ARG A 504 -19.97 5.06 -13.69
C ARG A 504 -19.20 5.17 -15.01
N THR A 505 -19.83 5.72 -16.04
CA THR A 505 -19.20 5.89 -17.37
C THR A 505 -17.86 6.64 -17.30
N GLN A 506 -17.78 7.73 -16.52
CA GLN A 506 -16.55 8.48 -16.28
C GLN A 506 -15.42 7.64 -15.65
N ASN A 507 -15.77 6.65 -14.82
CA ASN A 507 -14.77 5.83 -14.15
C ASN A 507 -14.20 4.79 -15.10
N VAL A 508 -15.05 4.18 -15.93
CA VAL A 508 -14.62 3.27 -16.99
C VAL A 508 -13.72 3.99 -18.00
N LEU A 509 -14.09 5.21 -18.42
CA LEU A 509 -13.24 6.06 -19.28
C LEU A 509 -11.87 6.29 -18.66
N TRP A 510 -11.82 6.58 -17.37
CA TRP A 510 -10.57 6.77 -16.66
C TRP A 510 -9.72 5.50 -16.69
N ARG A 511 -10.32 4.32 -16.47
CA ARG A 511 -9.58 3.04 -16.51
C ARG A 511 -9.00 2.73 -17.88
N ILE A 512 -9.79 2.92 -18.94
CA ILE A 512 -9.33 2.71 -20.32
C ILE A 512 -8.16 3.66 -20.63
N ARG A 513 -8.28 4.95 -20.27
CA ARG A 513 -7.20 5.93 -20.43
C ARG A 513 -5.98 5.66 -19.54
N ASN A 514 -6.13 4.84 -18.50
CA ASN A 514 -5.07 4.42 -17.57
C ASN A 514 -4.68 2.95 -17.76
N GLY A 515 -4.79 2.45 -18.99
CA GLY A 515 -4.14 1.23 -19.45
C GLY A 515 -4.97 -0.04 -19.42
N ALA A 516 -6.26 0.01 -19.05
CA ALA A 516 -7.07 -1.20 -18.87
C ALA A 516 -7.24 -2.05 -20.14
N LEU A 517 -7.05 -1.47 -21.32
CA LEU A 517 -7.13 -2.15 -22.62
C LEU A 517 -5.81 -2.11 -23.40
N ASP A 518 -4.72 -1.64 -22.77
CA ASP A 518 -3.46 -1.45 -23.48
C ASP A 518 -2.73 -2.79 -23.62
N GLY A 519 -2.19 -3.06 -24.82
CA GLY A 519 -1.35 -4.25 -25.07
C GLY A 519 -2.11 -5.58 -25.21
N ILE A 520 -3.44 -5.57 -25.23
CA ILE A 520 -4.28 -6.75 -25.47
C ILE A 520 -4.97 -6.67 -26.84
N SER A 521 -5.41 -7.82 -27.36
CA SER A 521 -6.15 -7.90 -28.64
C SER A 521 -7.21 -9.00 -28.58
N PRO A 522 -8.29 -8.79 -27.79
CA PRO A 522 -9.34 -9.80 -27.62
C PRO A 522 -10.16 -9.96 -28.91
N LYS A 523 -10.78 -11.13 -29.09
CA LYS A 523 -11.73 -11.35 -30.19
C LYS A 523 -13.02 -10.57 -29.98
N LEU A 524 -13.47 -10.48 -28.72
CA LEU A 524 -14.73 -9.86 -28.32
C LEU A 524 -14.55 -8.97 -27.08
N VAL A 525 -15.26 -7.84 -27.08
CA VAL A 525 -15.44 -6.95 -25.92
C VAL A 525 -16.94 -6.78 -25.70
N THR A 526 -17.43 -7.02 -24.49
CA THR A 526 -18.82 -6.68 -24.13
C THR A 526 -18.84 -5.50 -23.16
N LEU A 527 -19.76 -4.56 -23.37
CA LEU A 527 -19.92 -3.36 -22.56
C LEU A 527 -21.32 -3.31 -21.94
N MET A 528 -21.40 -3.25 -20.61
CA MET A 528 -22.64 -3.00 -19.87
C MET A 528 -22.36 -2.07 -18.69
N ILE A 529 -22.74 -0.81 -18.82
CA ILE A 529 -22.46 0.26 -17.85
C ILE A 529 -23.58 1.30 -17.86
N GLY A 530 -23.74 2.06 -16.78
CA GLY A 530 -24.65 3.21 -16.70
C GLY A 530 -25.65 3.13 -15.55
N THR A 531 -25.90 1.95 -14.96
CA THR A 531 -26.88 1.85 -13.86
C THR A 531 -26.50 2.69 -12.64
N ASN A 532 -25.19 2.89 -12.38
CA ASN A 532 -24.72 3.70 -11.27
C ASN A 532 -24.83 5.21 -11.52
N ASN A 533 -24.96 5.64 -12.77
CA ASN A 533 -25.30 7.01 -13.15
C ASN A 533 -26.79 7.29 -12.92
N LEU A 534 -27.64 6.29 -13.14
CA LEU A 534 -29.11 6.39 -13.14
C LEU A 534 -29.76 5.91 -11.83
N HIS A 535 -29.12 6.14 -10.68
CA HIS A 535 -29.61 5.65 -9.39
C HIS A 535 -30.93 6.33 -8.94
N GLU A 536 -31.55 5.81 -7.87
CA GLU A 536 -32.68 6.47 -7.20
C GLU A 536 -32.26 7.79 -6.55
N ASP A 537 -33.16 8.75 -6.38
CA ASP A 537 -32.86 10.12 -5.90
C ASP A 537 -32.46 10.21 -4.40
N LYS A 538 -32.09 9.07 -3.79
CA LYS A 538 -31.70 8.92 -2.38
C LYS A 538 -30.20 9.09 -2.11
N LYS A 539 -29.38 9.39 -3.13
CA LYS A 539 -27.92 9.63 -2.95
C LYS A 539 -27.65 11.12 -2.77
N ALA A 540 -26.50 11.44 -2.17
CA ALA A 540 -26.05 12.81 -1.90
C ALA A 540 -25.77 13.69 -3.16
N TYR A 541 -26.08 13.18 -4.36
CA TYR A 541 -25.94 13.86 -5.63
C TYR A 541 -27.07 13.40 -6.57
N PRO A 542 -27.54 14.25 -7.50
CA PRO A 542 -28.58 13.88 -8.44
C PRO A 542 -28.10 12.82 -9.45
N PRO A 543 -28.98 11.94 -9.95
CA PRO A 543 -28.66 11.05 -11.05
C PRO A 543 -28.34 11.85 -12.32
N ASP A 544 -27.48 11.30 -13.18
CA ASP A 544 -27.17 11.90 -14.48
C ASP A 544 -28.37 11.75 -15.45
N GLN A 545 -28.50 12.66 -16.42
CA GLN A 545 -29.56 12.58 -17.43
C GLN A 545 -29.32 11.41 -18.40
N PRO A 546 -30.37 10.77 -18.95
CA PRO A 546 -30.21 9.67 -19.90
C PRO A 546 -29.28 9.99 -21.09
N GLU A 547 -29.38 11.19 -21.66
CA GLU A 547 -28.60 11.66 -22.80
C GLU A 547 -27.12 11.77 -22.45
N ASP A 548 -26.83 12.22 -21.24
CA ASP A 548 -25.48 12.34 -20.69
C ASP A 548 -24.86 10.95 -20.50
N VAL A 549 -25.62 10.01 -19.93
CA VAL A 549 -25.15 8.64 -19.75
C VAL A 549 -24.91 7.97 -21.10
N PHE A 550 -25.79 8.19 -22.08
CA PHE A 550 -25.59 7.74 -23.45
C PHE A 550 -24.30 8.32 -24.07
N ALA A 551 -24.02 9.61 -23.89
CA ALA A 551 -22.77 10.23 -24.32
C ALA A 551 -21.54 9.59 -23.64
N GLY A 552 -21.63 9.28 -22.35
CA GLY A 552 -20.61 8.55 -21.60
C GLY A 552 -20.33 7.15 -22.18
N ILE A 553 -21.39 6.39 -22.49
CA ILE A 553 -21.27 5.06 -23.12
C ILE A 553 -20.65 5.18 -24.52
N LYS A 554 -21.09 6.15 -25.32
CA LYS A 554 -20.52 6.45 -26.64
C LYS A 554 -19.02 6.73 -26.55
N ALA A 555 -18.59 7.56 -25.59
CA ALA A 555 -17.18 7.86 -25.37
C ALA A 555 -16.37 6.59 -25.02
N ILE A 556 -16.91 5.70 -24.19
CA ILE A 556 -16.25 4.41 -23.86
C ILE A 556 -16.05 3.57 -25.12
N VAL A 557 -17.08 3.47 -25.96
CA VAL A 557 -17.01 2.71 -27.23
C VAL A 557 -15.93 3.30 -28.13
N VAL A 558 -15.85 4.62 -28.28
CA VAL A 558 -14.82 5.29 -29.09
C VAL A 558 -13.41 4.97 -28.56
N GLU A 559 -13.19 5.10 -27.25
CA GLU A 559 -11.88 4.84 -26.63
C GLU A 559 -11.47 3.36 -26.72
N ALA A 560 -12.44 2.45 -26.58
CA ALA A 560 -12.21 1.02 -26.73
C ALA A 560 -11.88 0.66 -28.19
N ARG A 561 -12.59 1.22 -29.17
CA ARG A 561 -12.31 1.04 -30.60
C ARG A 561 -10.92 1.56 -30.99
N ALA A 562 -10.51 2.69 -30.43
CA ALA A 562 -9.19 3.27 -30.71
C ALA A 562 -8.04 2.37 -30.22
N ARG A 563 -8.21 1.71 -29.06
CA ARG A 563 -7.19 0.82 -28.48
C ARG A 563 -7.23 -0.59 -29.06
N LEU A 564 -8.43 -1.06 -29.39
CA LEU A 564 -8.71 -2.42 -29.84
C LEU A 564 -9.31 -2.38 -31.25
N PRO A 565 -8.54 -1.94 -32.26
CA PRO A 565 -9.07 -1.69 -33.59
C PRO A 565 -9.71 -2.95 -34.20
N GLU A 566 -9.14 -4.13 -33.96
CA GLU A 566 -9.58 -5.41 -34.56
C GLU A 566 -10.67 -6.16 -33.77
N SER A 567 -10.94 -5.77 -32.53
CA SER A 567 -11.92 -6.46 -31.69
C SER A 567 -13.36 -6.13 -32.08
N LYS A 568 -14.26 -7.11 -31.96
CA LYS A 568 -15.72 -6.87 -32.00
C LYS A 568 -16.17 -6.32 -30.65
N ILE A 569 -17.02 -5.30 -30.65
CA ILE A 569 -17.62 -4.71 -29.45
C ILE A 569 -19.12 -4.95 -29.47
N VAL A 570 -19.67 -5.48 -28.38
CA VAL A 570 -21.10 -5.68 -28.20
C VAL A 570 -21.56 -4.88 -26.98
N ILE A 571 -22.49 -3.97 -27.20
CA ILE A 571 -23.07 -3.12 -26.17
C ILE A 571 -24.36 -3.80 -25.69
N PHE A 572 -24.46 -4.09 -24.41
CA PHE A 572 -25.69 -4.63 -23.83
C PHE A 572 -26.60 -3.49 -23.36
N SER A 573 -27.92 -3.70 -23.49
CA SER A 573 -28.89 -2.91 -22.76
C SER A 573 -28.60 -2.97 -21.25
N ILE A 574 -28.79 -1.85 -20.56
CA ILE A 574 -28.75 -1.80 -19.10
C ILE A 574 -29.92 -2.63 -18.57
N PHE A 575 -29.65 -3.54 -17.62
CA PHE A 575 -30.65 -4.45 -17.11
C PHE A 575 -31.84 -3.73 -16.44
N PRO A 576 -33.05 -4.33 -16.47
CA PRO A 576 -34.23 -3.75 -15.86
C PRO A 576 -34.04 -3.43 -14.37
N ARG A 577 -34.63 -2.32 -13.94
CA ARG A 577 -34.69 -1.85 -12.55
C ARG A 577 -36.08 -2.11 -11.97
N LYS A 578 -36.19 -2.06 -10.64
CA LYS A 578 -37.49 -1.93 -9.96
C LYS A 578 -38.20 -0.67 -10.47
N GLU A 579 -39.52 -0.74 -10.67
CA GLU A 579 -40.36 0.41 -11.02
C GLU A 579 -40.10 1.61 -10.11
N GLY A 580 -39.90 2.76 -10.74
CA GLY A 580 -39.50 4.02 -10.12
C GLY A 580 -38.74 4.92 -11.08
N PRO A 581 -38.26 6.09 -10.64
CA PRO A 581 -37.56 7.05 -11.50
C PRO A 581 -36.31 6.49 -12.18
N ALA A 582 -35.56 5.61 -11.51
CA ALA A 582 -34.41 4.94 -12.10
C ALA A 582 -34.79 4.00 -13.27
N TYR A 583 -35.97 3.36 -13.21
CA TYR A 583 -36.46 2.47 -14.26
C TYR A 583 -36.76 3.25 -15.56
N GLU A 584 -37.45 4.38 -15.46
CA GLU A 584 -37.75 5.22 -16.64
C GLU A 584 -36.47 5.79 -17.27
N ARG A 585 -35.51 6.23 -16.44
CA ARG A 585 -34.21 6.69 -16.92
C ARG A 585 -33.42 5.58 -17.64
N VAL A 586 -33.43 4.35 -17.11
CA VAL A 586 -32.79 3.19 -17.76
C VAL A 586 -33.46 2.86 -19.09
N LYS A 587 -34.79 2.92 -19.16
CA LYS A 587 -35.55 2.71 -20.40
C LYS A 587 -35.18 3.75 -21.46
N ALA A 588 -35.07 5.02 -21.08
CA ALA A 588 -34.64 6.10 -21.97
C ALA A 588 -33.23 5.86 -22.54
N VAL A 589 -32.25 5.49 -21.71
CA VAL A 589 -30.90 5.16 -22.22
C VAL A 589 -30.92 3.96 -23.15
N ASN A 590 -31.63 2.89 -22.78
CA ASN A 590 -31.71 1.68 -23.60
C ASN A 590 -32.31 1.92 -24.99
N ALA A 591 -33.26 2.86 -25.11
CA ALA A 591 -33.83 3.24 -26.40
C ALA A 591 -32.81 3.92 -27.34
N MET A 592 -31.76 4.55 -26.80
CA MET A 592 -30.71 5.21 -27.57
C MET A 592 -29.54 4.29 -27.95
N LEU A 593 -29.25 3.25 -27.15
CA LEU A 593 -28.09 2.35 -27.35
C LEU A 593 -27.96 1.73 -28.76
N PRO A 594 -29.04 1.34 -29.48
CA PRO A 594 -28.93 0.83 -30.84
C PRO A 594 -28.22 1.79 -31.81
N GLN A 595 -28.27 3.11 -31.56
CA GLN A 595 -27.62 4.13 -32.40
C GLN A 595 -26.08 4.05 -32.39
N LEU A 596 -25.48 3.33 -31.44
CA LEU A 596 -24.03 3.13 -31.36
C LEU A 596 -23.53 1.95 -32.21
N ALA A 597 -24.44 1.11 -32.72
CA ALA A 597 -24.07 0.01 -33.58
C ALA A 597 -23.71 0.51 -34.98
N ASP A 598 -22.59 0.02 -35.53
CA ASP A 598 -22.13 0.35 -36.88
C ASP A 598 -22.38 -0.80 -37.89
N GLY A 599 -22.96 -1.91 -37.41
CA GLY A 599 -23.22 -3.12 -38.19
C GLY A 599 -21.96 -3.88 -38.64
N LYS A 600 -20.77 -3.39 -38.29
CA LYS A 600 -19.47 -3.94 -38.71
C LYS A 600 -18.68 -4.49 -37.52
N ARG A 601 -18.24 -3.61 -36.62
CA ARG A 601 -17.38 -3.94 -35.48
C ARG A 601 -18.02 -3.58 -34.14
N VAL A 602 -19.05 -2.74 -34.12
CA VAL A 602 -19.87 -2.43 -32.95
C VAL A 602 -21.30 -2.89 -33.19
N SER A 603 -21.86 -3.64 -32.25
CA SER A 603 -23.26 -4.09 -32.28
C SER A 603 -23.92 -3.86 -30.93
N HIS A 604 -25.25 -3.68 -30.94
CA HIS A 604 -26.06 -3.64 -29.72
C HIS A 604 -26.82 -4.96 -29.59
N LEU A 605 -26.93 -5.45 -28.35
CA LEU A 605 -27.68 -6.66 -28.03
C LEU A 605 -28.54 -6.42 -26.78
N ASP A 606 -29.85 -6.47 -26.96
CA ASP A 606 -30.78 -6.39 -25.84
C ASP A 606 -30.98 -7.77 -25.19
N LEU A 607 -30.53 -7.90 -23.95
CA LEU A 607 -30.68 -9.11 -23.16
C LEU A 607 -31.90 -9.05 -22.22
N ASN A 608 -32.59 -7.91 -22.13
CA ASN A 608 -33.60 -7.66 -21.10
C ASN A 608 -34.79 -8.62 -21.18
N ARG A 609 -35.10 -9.19 -22.36
CA ARG A 609 -36.12 -10.25 -22.49
C ARG A 609 -35.85 -11.49 -21.61
N PHE A 610 -34.60 -11.74 -21.23
CA PHE A 610 -34.23 -12.82 -20.32
C PHE A 610 -34.34 -12.43 -18.84
N PHE A 611 -34.53 -11.13 -18.56
CA PHE A 611 -34.55 -10.54 -17.21
C PHE A 611 -35.86 -9.84 -16.87
N SER A 612 -36.83 -9.90 -17.78
CA SER A 612 -38.19 -9.38 -17.61
C SER A 612 -39.22 -10.50 -17.61
N THR A 613 -40.37 -10.26 -16.98
CA THR A 613 -41.58 -11.09 -17.09
C THR A 613 -42.27 -10.85 -18.44
N GLU A 614 -43.28 -11.66 -18.78
CA GLU A 614 -44.07 -11.50 -20.02
C GLU A 614 -44.70 -10.09 -20.15
N ASN A 615 -44.99 -9.45 -19.02
CA ASN A 615 -45.52 -8.08 -18.97
C ASN A 615 -44.43 -6.99 -19.02
N GLY A 616 -43.17 -7.35 -19.30
CA GLY A 616 -42.04 -6.42 -19.44
C GLY A 616 -41.43 -5.90 -18.13
N GLN A 617 -41.98 -6.26 -16.98
CA GLN A 617 -41.46 -5.88 -15.66
C GLN A 617 -40.22 -6.69 -15.27
N GLN A 618 -39.36 -6.15 -14.39
CA GLN A 618 -38.20 -6.86 -13.87
C GLN A 618 -38.59 -8.21 -13.24
N ASN A 619 -37.98 -9.31 -13.71
CA ASN A 619 -38.19 -10.62 -13.11
C ASN A 619 -37.39 -10.73 -11.80
N LYS A 620 -38.03 -10.36 -10.69
CA LYS A 620 -37.42 -10.31 -9.34
C LYS A 620 -36.74 -11.61 -8.92
N ALA A 621 -37.16 -12.77 -9.44
CA ALA A 621 -36.56 -14.07 -9.14
C ALA A 621 -35.11 -14.20 -9.63
N LEU A 622 -34.66 -13.35 -10.56
CA LEU A 622 -33.29 -13.34 -11.11
C LEU A 622 -32.36 -12.34 -10.40
N TYR A 623 -32.87 -11.60 -9.42
CA TYR A 623 -32.14 -10.56 -8.71
C TYR A 623 -32.01 -10.90 -7.22
N LYS A 624 -31.05 -10.25 -6.56
CA LYS A 624 -30.92 -10.23 -5.10
C LYS A 624 -31.99 -9.34 -4.47
N SER A 625 -32.03 -9.33 -3.14
CA SER A 625 -32.94 -8.47 -2.36
C SER A 625 -32.80 -6.98 -2.67
N ASP A 626 -31.66 -6.53 -3.20
CA ASP A 626 -31.46 -5.15 -3.63
C ASP A 626 -32.11 -4.80 -4.98
N LEU A 627 -32.66 -5.80 -5.68
CA LEU A 627 -33.29 -5.68 -7.01
C LEU A 627 -32.42 -4.98 -8.04
N LEU A 628 -31.10 -5.07 -7.88
CA LEU A 628 -30.10 -4.51 -8.79
C LEU A 628 -29.10 -5.58 -9.24
N HIS A 629 -28.53 -6.32 -8.30
CA HIS A 629 -27.55 -7.35 -8.62
C HIS A 629 -28.25 -8.68 -8.88
N HIS A 630 -27.77 -9.43 -9.86
CA HIS A 630 -28.26 -10.78 -10.11
C HIS A 630 -27.92 -11.75 -8.97
N ASN A 631 -28.83 -12.67 -8.69
CA ASN A 631 -28.54 -13.89 -7.93
C ASN A 631 -27.96 -14.96 -8.87
N GLU A 632 -27.77 -16.19 -8.40
CA GLU A 632 -27.20 -17.26 -9.24
C GLU A 632 -28.08 -17.62 -10.44
N GLN A 633 -29.41 -17.64 -10.28
CA GLN A 633 -30.33 -17.88 -11.39
C GLN A 633 -30.24 -16.77 -12.44
N GLY A 634 -30.04 -15.52 -12.01
CA GLY A 634 -29.79 -14.40 -12.91
C GLY A 634 -28.48 -14.54 -13.68
N TYR A 635 -27.37 -14.97 -13.05
CA TYR A 635 -26.12 -15.24 -13.79
C TYR A 635 -26.23 -16.45 -14.71
N LEU A 636 -26.99 -17.49 -14.35
CA LEU A 636 -27.28 -18.60 -15.24
C LEU A 636 -28.11 -18.14 -16.45
N ALA A 637 -29.13 -17.30 -16.24
CA ALA A 637 -29.91 -16.69 -17.33
C ALA A 637 -29.02 -15.84 -18.24
N TRP A 638 -28.13 -15.02 -17.65
CA TRP A 638 -27.17 -14.23 -18.41
C TRP A 638 -26.25 -15.13 -19.24
N ALA A 639 -25.71 -16.19 -18.65
CA ALA A 639 -24.82 -17.13 -19.32
C ALA A 639 -25.49 -17.83 -20.50
N LYS A 640 -26.74 -18.27 -20.33
CA LYS A 640 -27.55 -18.86 -21.41
C LYS A 640 -27.74 -17.86 -22.55
N ALA A 641 -27.95 -16.58 -22.23
CA ALA A 641 -28.09 -15.53 -23.23
C ALA A 641 -26.75 -15.15 -23.90
N LEU A 642 -25.64 -15.21 -23.16
CA LEU A 642 -24.27 -14.95 -23.65
C LEU A 642 -23.73 -16.08 -24.53
N LYS A 643 -24.10 -17.34 -24.26
CA LYS A 643 -23.50 -18.51 -24.90
C LYS A 643 -23.54 -18.46 -26.44
N PRO A 644 -24.68 -18.19 -27.12
CA PRO A 644 -24.69 -18.09 -28.58
C PRO A 644 -23.78 -16.97 -29.11
N LEU A 645 -23.68 -15.85 -28.38
CA LEU A 645 -22.82 -14.74 -28.76
C LEU A 645 -21.33 -15.13 -28.69
N LEU A 646 -20.94 -15.85 -27.65
CA LEU A 646 -19.56 -16.29 -27.45
C LEU A 646 -19.17 -17.35 -28.48
N GLU A 647 -20.03 -18.34 -28.71
CA GLU A 647 -19.79 -19.40 -29.69
C GLU A 647 -19.63 -18.83 -31.11
N LYS A 648 -20.44 -17.82 -31.48
CA LYS A 648 -20.30 -17.10 -32.75
C LYS A 648 -18.91 -16.46 -32.95
N HIS A 649 -18.20 -16.13 -31.87
CA HIS A 649 -16.86 -15.52 -31.91
C HIS A 649 -15.74 -16.52 -31.59
N GLY A 650 -16.05 -17.83 -31.60
CA GLY A 650 -15.08 -18.88 -31.29
C GLY A 650 -14.59 -18.85 -29.85
N LEU A 651 -15.45 -18.39 -28.92
CA LEU A 651 -15.25 -18.39 -27.48
C LEU A 651 -16.15 -19.46 -26.84
N ARG A 652 -15.67 -20.07 -25.76
CA ARG A 652 -16.35 -21.10 -24.98
C ARG A 652 -17.01 -20.51 -23.73
N LEU A 653 -18.20 -21.00 -23.40
CA LEU A 653 -18.86 -20.76 -22.13
C LEU A 653 -19.32 -22.09 -21.53
N ASN A 654 -18.84 -22.40 -20.32
CA ASN A 654 -19.18 -23.62 -19.60
C ASN A 654 -20.38 -23.38 -18.67
N LEU A 655 -21.58 -23.71 -19.15
CA LEU A 655 -22.80 -23.61 -18.33
C LEU A 655 -22.78 -24.55 -17.11
N ASN A 656 -21.98 -25.63 -17.10
CA ASN A 656 -21.87 -26.53 -15.95
C ASN A 656 -21.02 -25.93 -14.82
N ALA A 657 -20.18 -24.94 -15.12
CA ALA A 657 -19.44 -24.18 -14.12
C ALA A 657 -20.30 -23.10 -13.44
N LEU A 658 -21.56 -22.99 -13.85
CA LEU A 658 -22.59 -22.20 -13.19
C LEU A 658 -23.54 -23.14 -12.44
N PRO A 659 -24.12 -22.69 -11.32
CA PRO A 659 -25.07 -23.49 -10.54
C PRO A 659 -26.20 -24.00 -11.44
N LYS A 660 -26.37 -25.32 -11.56
CA LYS A 660 -27.48 -25.90 -12.34
C LYS A 660 -28.79 -25.69 -11.60
N SER A 661 -29.81 -25.24 -12.34
CA SER A 661 -31.21 -25.35 -11.97
C SER A 661 -31.61 -26.83 -11.91
N ALA A 662 -31.26 -27.51 -10.83
CA ALA A 662 -32.05 -28.60 -10.29
C ALA A 662 -33.04 -27.98 -9.30
N ASN A 663 -34.18 -28.63 -9.08
CA ASN A 663 -35.14 -28.38 -8.00
C ASN A 663 -34.52 -28.59 -6.59
N ASN A 664 -33.32 -28.07 -6.38
CA ASN A 664 -32.76 -27.78 -5.08
C ASN A 664 -33.17 -26.34 -4.73
N PRO A 665 -33.44 -26.07 -3.45
CA PRO A 665 -33.75 -24.72 -2.99
C PRO A 665 -32.66 -23.75 -3.47
N LEU A 666 -33.05 -22.49 -3.66
CA LEU A 666 -32.17 -21.34 -3.89
C LEU A 666 -30.79 -21.52 -3.22
N PRO A 667 -29.69 -21.09 -3.86
CA PRO A 667 -28.39 -21.04 -3.19
C PRO A 667 -28.53 -20.27 -1.88
N THR A 668 -28.27 -20.98 -0.79
CA THR A 668 -28.34 -20.46 0.57
C THR A 668 -27.24 -19.44 0.76
N ALA A 669 -27.63 -18.16 0.88
CA ALA A 669 -26.87 -17.09 1.54
C ALA A 669 -25.36 -17.07 1.20
N LYS A 670 -24.51 -16.53 2.07
CA LYS A 670 -23.20 -17.16 2.24
C LYS A 670 -23.48 -18.65 2.48
N ASP A 671 -22.67 -19.57 1.96
CA ASP A 671 -22.46 -20.81 2.70
C ASP A 671 -22.22 -20.33 4.14
N ASN A 672 -23.14 -20.59 5.09
CA ASN A 672 -23.38 -19.80 6.33
C ASN A 672 -22.15 -19.63 7.27
N LYS A 673 -20.96 -19.99 6.81
CA LYS A 673 -19.63 -19.84 7.35
C LYS A 673 -19.30 -18.37 7.66
N PRO A 674 -19.19 -17.99 8.93
CA PRO A 674 -18.76 -16.66 9.33
C PRO A 674 -17.25 -16.49 9.12
N ASN A 675 -16.77 -15.25 9.11
CA ASN A 675 -15.37 -14.96 9.41
C ASN A 675 -15.09 -15.31 10.87
N ILE A 676 -13.86 -15.72 11.17
CA ILE A 676 -13.43 -16.10 12.52
C ILE A 676 -12.23 -15.23 12.89
N ILE A 677 -12.34 -14.50 14.00
CA ILE A 677 -11.21 -13.78 14.61
C ILE A 677 -10.98 -14.37 16.00
N TYR A 678 -9.75 -14.79 16.27
CA TYR A 678 -9.37 -15.34 17.57
C TYR A 678 -8.22 -14.52 18.16
N PHE A 679 -8.53 -13.68 19.13
CA PHE A 679 -7.55 -12.97 19.95
C PHE A 679 -7.06 -13.87 21.09
N MET A 680 -5.74 -13.98 21.22
CA MET A 680 -5.10 -14.64 22.35
C MET A 680 -4.04 -13.72 22.94
N LEU A 681 -4.31 -13.17 24.12
CA LEU A 681 -3.43 -12.25 24.83
C LEU A 681 -2.50 -13.05 25.75
N ASP A 682 -1.19 -12.79 25.66
CA ASP A 682 -0.17 -13.54 26.40
C ASP A 682 -0.03 -13.00 27.84
N GLU A 683 -0.22 -13.86 28.84
CA GLU A 683 -0.23 -13.53 30.29
C GLU A 683 -1.36 -12.63 30.79
N TRP A 684 -2.42 -12.38 30.00
CA TRP A 684 -3.59 -11.65 30.49
C TRP A 684 -4.39 -12.48 31.51
N GLY A 685 -4.36 -12.06 32.77
CA GLY A 685 -4.99 -12.73 33.91
C GLY A 685 -6.52 -12.63 33.94
N TYR A 686 -7.16 -13.51 34.71
CA TYR A 686 -8.62 -13.61 34.75
C TYR A 686 -9.28 -12.31 35.18
N PHE A 687 -8.79 -11.70 36.25
CA PHE A 687 -9.35 -10.48 36.81
C PHE A 687 -8.71 -9.20 36.26
N GLU A 688 -7.93 -9.25 35.18
CA GLU A 688 -7.22 -8.08 34.62
C GLU A 688 -8.02 -7.33 33.54
N SER A 689 -9.33 -7.17 33.74
CA SER A 689 -10.19 -6.33 32.90
C SER A 689 -11.39 -5.79 33.66
N SER A 690 -11.93 -4.67 33.21
CA SER A 690 -13.05 -4.02 33.89
C SER A 690 -14.33 -4.87 33.87
N VAL A 691 -14.61 -5.62 32.80
CA VAL A 691 -15.74 -6.59 32.78
C VAL A 691 -15.59 -7.77 33.76
N MET A 692 -14.37 -8.00 34.26
CA MET A 692 -14.09 -8.97 35.31
C MET A 692 -14.00 -8.32 36.69
N GLY A 693 -14.29 -7.01 36.80
CA GLY A 693 -14.34 -6.27 38.05
C GLY A 693 -13.03 -5.56 38.44
N HIS A 694 -12.00 -5.53 37.57
CA HIS A 694 -10.72 -4.92 37.94
C HIS A 694 -10.91 -3.43 38.33
N PRO A 695 -10.40 -2.97 39.50
CA PRO A 695 -10.68 -1.62 39.99
C PRO A 695 -9.90 -0.48 39.29
N ILE A 696 -8.76 -0.79 38.65
CA ILE A 696 -7.85 0.20 38.03
C ILE A 696 -7.78 0.12 36.50
N LEU A 697 -7.73 -1.08 35.90
CA LEU A 697 -7.62 -1.28 34.46
C LEU A 697 -8.94 -0.95 33.75
N GLU A 698 -8.87 -0.16 32.69
CA GLU A 698 -10.01 0.23 31.88
C GLU A 698 -9.96 -0.51 30.53
N THR A 699 -10.93 -1.38 30.26
CA THR A 699 -11.01 -2.16 29.02
C THR A 699 -12.38 -2.02 28.33
N PRO A 700 -12.80 -0.79 27.96
CA PRO A 700 -14.15 -0.54 27.48
C PRO A 700 -14.51 -1.30 26.19
N ASN A 701 -13.54 -1.64 25.35
CA ASN A 701 -13.81 -2.38 24.12
C ASN A 701 -13.99 -3.88 24.38
N ILE A 702 -13.20 -4.48 25.27
CA ILE A 702 -13.39 -5.86 25.73
C ILE A 702 -14.73 -5.97 26.47
N ASP A 703 -15.07 -4.99 27.33
CA ASP A 703 -16.35 -4.91 28.02
C ASP A 703 -17.53 -4.84 27.02
N LYS A 704 -17.35 -4.08 25.95
CA LYS A 704 -18.32 -4.02 24.86
C LYS A 704 -18.45 -5.36 24.13
N VAL A 705 -17.35 -6.05 23.84
CA VAL A 705 -17.39 -7.37 23.19
C VAL A 705 -18.11 -8.38 24.10
N ALA A 706 -17.88 -8.35 25.41
CA ALA A 706 -18.56 -9.20 26.38
C ALA A 706 -20.05 -8.88 26.51
N SER A 707 -20.42 -7.61 26.63
CA SER A 707 -21.82 -7.18 26.73
C SER A 707 -22.62 -7.41 25.45
N GLU A 708 -21.98 -7.37 24.28
CA GLU A 708 -22.60 -7.74 23.00
C GLU A 708 -22.57 -9.26 22.72
N GLY A 709 -21.98 -10.07 23.61
CA GLY A 709 -21.73 -11.49 23.40
C GLY A 709 -21.95 -12.35 24.64
N ILE A 710 -21.08 -13.34 24.82
CA ILE A 710 -21.07 -14.29 25.93
C ILE A 710 -19.69 -14.30 26.61
N ARG A 711 -19.68 -14.26 27.94
CA ARG A 711 -18.49 -14.41 28.79
C ARG A 711 -18.58 -15.72 29.57
N PHE A 712 -17.48 -16.47 29.63
CA PHE A 712 -17.41 -17.70 30.40
C PHE A 712 -16.74 -17.44 31.74
N THR A 713 -17.32 -18.00 32.81
CA THR A 713 -16.72 -17.95 34.14
C THR A 713 -15.78 -19.12 34.41
N GLN A 714 -15.94 -20.24 33.69
CA GLN A 714 -15.18 -21.49 33.89
C GLN A 714 -14.52 -21.99 32.59
N PHE A 715 -13.80 -21.11 31.88
CA PHE A 715 -13.01 -21.53 30.72
C PHE A 715 -11.52 -21.66 31.08
N LEU A 716 -10.93 -22.79 30.73
CA LEU A 716 -9.56 -23.13 31.12
C LEU A 716 -8.62 -23.14 29.90
N ALA A 717 -7.42 -22.60 30.09
CA ALA A 717 -6.29 -22.76 29.21
C ALA A 717 -5.95 -24.24 29.03
N GLY A 718 -5.44 -24.61 27.86
CA GLY A 718 -5.05 -26.00 27.63
C GLY A 718 -3.71 -26.39 28.26
N ALA A 719 -2.96 -25.45 28.82
CA ALA A 719 -1.79 -25.71 29.67
C ALA A 719 -1.47 -24.51 30.58
N ASN A 720 -0.43 -24.63 31.39
CA ASN A 720 0.01 -23.62 32.35
C ASN A 720 1.15 -22.71 31.86
N VAL A 721 1.53 -22.82 30.58
CA VAL A 721 2.59 -22.03 29.92
C VAL A 721 2.33 -21.91 28.41
N CYS A 722 2.82 -20.81 27.83
CA CYS A 722 2.53 -20.36 26.46
C CYS A 722 2.62 -21.42 25.34
N ALA A 723 3.77 -22.10 25.16
CA ALA A 723 3.95 -23.03 24.02
C ALA A 723 2.98 -24.23 24.08
N PRO A 724 2.92 -25.00 25.18
CA PRO A 724 1.93 -26.06 25.31
C PRO A 724 0.49 -25.60 25.16
N THR A 725 0.11 -24.46 25.75
CA THR A 725 -1.22 -23.87 25.54
C THR A 725 -1.52 -23.68 24.06
N ARG A 726 -0.63 -23.01 23.32
CA ARG A 726 -0.83 -22.73 21.89
C ARG A 726 -0.94 -24.03 21.09
N SER A 727 -0.19 -25.06 21.48
CA SER A 727 -0.27 -26.39 20.90
C SER A 727 -1.66 -26.99 21.12
N THR A 728 -2.15 -26.97 22.36
CA THR A 728 -3.48 -27.53 22.68
C THR A 728 -4.62 -26.84 21.95
N LEU A 729 -4.57 -25.50 21.84
CA LEU A 729 -5.55 -24.73 21.08
C LEU A 729 -5.51 -25.15 19.62
N ILE A 730 -4.35 -25.04 18.98
CA ILE A 730 -4.27 -25.17 17.54
C ILE A 730 -4.46 -26.62 17.08
N THR A 731 -4.14 -27.61 17.91
CA THR A 731 -4.31 -29.03 17.55
C THR A 731 -5.61 -29.63 18.06
N GLY A 732 -6.35 -28.96 18.95
CA GLY A 732 -7.56 -29.54 19.57
C GLY A 732 -7.26 -30.76 20.46
N GLN A 733 -6.05 -30.86 21.02
CA GLN A 733 -5.61 -31.98 21.84
C GLN A 733 -5.14 -31.48 23.20
N HIS A 734 -5.39 -32.23 24.26
CA HIS A 734 -4.87 -31.91 25.59
C HIS A 734 -3.37 -32.27 25.69
N THR A 735 -2.70 -31.85 26.76
CA THR A 735 -1.25 -32.05 26.92
C THR A 735 -0.82 -33.51 27.01
N GLY A 736 -1.72 -34.46 27.27
CA GLY A 736 -1.40 -35.91 27.21
C GLY A 736 -1.23 -36.46 25.79
N HIS A 737 -1.65 -35.72 24.77
CA HIS A 737 -1.66 -36.13 23.36
C HIS A 737 -0.90 -35.15 22.44
N THR A 738 -1.03 -33.84 22.66
CA THR A 738 -0.41 -32.81 21.79
C THR A 738 1.12 -32.95 21.70
N THR A 739 1.70 -32.48 20.59
CA THR A 739 3.13 -32.59 20.31
C THR A 739 3.99 -31.72 21.22
N VAL A 740 3.64 -30.44 21.39
CA VAL A 740 4.47 -29.49 22.12
C VAL A 740 4.01 -29.45 23.58
N ARG A 741 4.67 -30.21 24.47
CA ARG A 741 4.42 -30.24 25.93
C ARG A 741 5.49 -29.49 26.75
N GLY A 742 6.39 -28.82 26.05
CA GLY A 742 7.56 -28.10 26.56
C GLY A 742 8.31 -27.48 25.37
N PRO A 743 9.63 -27.22 25.47
CA PRO A 743 10.42 -26.78 24.32
C PRO A 743 10.35 -27.80 23.18
N GLY A 744 9.91 -27.36 21.99
CA GLY A 744 9.71 -28.23 20.84
C GLY A 744 9.03 -27.52 19.67
N CYS A 745 8.73 -28.27 18.62
CA CYS A 745 7.99 -27.79 17.45
C CYS A 745 6.97 -28.83 16.99
N LEU A 746 5.96 -28.40 16.24
CA LEU A 746 4.94 -29.29 15.66
C LEU A 746 5.56 -30.26 14.65
N ARG A 747 4.94 -31.44 14.55
CA ARG A 747 5.29 -32.41 13.51
C ARG A 747 4.77 -31.94 12.17
N ALA A 748 5.43 -32.33 11.07
CA ALA A 748 5.05 -31.89 9.74
C ALA A 748 3.64 -32.35 9.29
N ASP A 749 3.15 -33.44 9.85
CA ASP A 749 1.86 -34.10 9.53
C ASP A 749 0.71 -33.67 10.46
N GLU A 750 0.94 -32.66 11.30
CA GLU A 750 0.00 -32.30 12.37
C GLU A 750 -1.13 -31.40 11.86
N VAL A 751 -2.37 -31.88 11.97
CA VAL A 751 -3.57 -31.09 11.64
C VAL A 751 -3.77 -30.00 12.67
N THR A 752 -3.94 -28.76 12.20
CA THR A 752 -4.19 -27.58 13.01
C THR A 752 -5.54 -26.95 12.69
N ILE A 753 -6.04 -26.05 13.54
CA ILE A 753 -7.23 -25.22 13.26
C ILE A 753 -7.06 -24.50 11.92
N ALA A 754 -5.89 -23.95 11.65
CA ALA A 754 -5.63 -23.22 10.41
C ALA A 754 -5.65 -24.16 9.19
N SER A 755 -5.04 -25.34 9.25
CA SER A 755 -5.10 -26.28 8.12
C SER A 755 -6.52 -26.79 7.88
N MET A 756 -7.25 -27.12 8.96
CA MET A 756 -8.65 -27.55 8.90
C MET A 756 -9.55 -26.47 8.26
N LEU A 757 -9.42 -25.21 8.69
CA LEU A 757 -10.22 -24.12 8.13
C LEU A 757 -9.82 -23.79 6.69
N LYS A 758 -8.53 -23.88 6.36
CA LYS A 758 -8.03 -23.72 5.00
C LYS A 758 -8.63 -24.75 4.06
N ASP A 759 -8.68 -26.02 4.46
CA ASP A 759 -9.34 -27.10 3.71
C ASP A 759 -10.85 -26.85 3.57
N ALA A 760 -11.46 -26.15 4.54
CA ALA A 760 -12.86 -25.71 4.49
C ALA A 760 -13.11 -24.43 3.66
N GLY A 761 -12.07 -23.89 3.00
CA GLY A 761 -12.15 -22.74 2.08
C GLY A 761 -11.83 -21.37 2.69
N TYR A 762 -11.32 -21.32 3.93
CA TYR A 762 -10.96 -20.07 4.58
C TYR A 762 -9.63 -19.52 4.08
N ALA A 763 -9.54 -18.19 3.97
CA ALA A 763 -8.25 -17.50 4.03
C ALA A 763 -7.68 -17.58 5.45
N THR A 764 -6.39 -17.81 5.63
CA THR A 764 -5.81 -17.98 6.98
C THR A 764 -4.64 -17.05 7.25
N GLY A 765 -4.76 -16.23 8.29
CA GLY A 765 -3.77 -15.24 8.68
C GLY A 765 -3.41 -15.35 10.16
N GLY A 766 -2.12 -15.33 10.47
CA GLY A 766 -1.60 -15.34 11.84
C GLY A 766 -0.74 -14.10 12.13
N PHE A 767 -1.03 -13.37 13.20
CA PHE A 767 -0.36 -12.09 13.50
C PHE A 767 0.04 -12.01 14.98
N GLY A 768 1.32 -12.26 15.28
CA GLY A 768 1.82 -12.25 16.66
C GLY A 768 2.80 -13.38 16.97
N LYS A 769 2.63 -14.04 18.12
CA LYS A 769 3.51 -15.07 18.66
C LYS A 769 3.02 -16.48 18.31
N TRP A 770 3.80 -17.22 17.54
CA TRP A 770 3.49 -18.59 17.16
C TRP A 770 3.87 -19.58 18.26
N GLY A 771 5.16 -19.69 18.58
CA GLY A 771 5.65 -20.47 19.70
C GLY A 771 5.70 -21.98 19.50
N LEU A 772 5.39 -22.47 18.30
CA LEU A 772 5.26 -23.90 17.97
C LEU A 772 6.27 -24.39 16.92
N GLY A 773 7.34 -23.61 16.74
CA GLY A 773 8.43 -23.87 15.82
C GLY A 773 9.28 -22.63 15.60
N ASP A 774 10.38 -22.79 14.86
CA ASP A 774 11.21 -21.69 14.38
C ASP A 774 11.57 -21.91 12.90
N VAL A 775 12.18 -20.91 12.25
CA VAL A 775 12.70 -21.08 10.89
C VAL A 775 13.71 -22.24 10.89
N GLY A 776 13.56 -23.14 9.91
CA GLY A 776 14.35 -24.36 9.85
C GLY A 776 13.80 -25.51 10.71
N THR A 777 12.57 -25.44 11.20
CA THR A 777 11.87 -26.57 11.86
C THR A 777 10.65 -27.03 11.05
N THR A 778 10.12 -28.22 11.34
CA THR A 778 8.85 -28.69 10.78
C THR A 778 7.63 -27.92 11.28
N GLY A 779 7.80 -27.12 12.34
CA GLY A 779 6.73 -26.38 13.01
C GLY A 779 6.48 -24.97 12.48
N VAL A 780 6.96 -24.60 11.29
CA VAL A 780 6.72 -23.24 10.75
C VAL A 780 5.24 -23.04 10.36
N PRO A 781 4.61 -21.90 10.71
CA PRO A 781 3.16 -21.73 10.60
C PRO A 781 2.62 -21.83 9.16
N GLU A 782 3.38 -21.43 8.15
CA GLU A 782 2.99 -21.53 6.75
C GLU A 782 2.92 -22.98 6.22
N LYS A 783 3.49 -23.93 6.96
CA LYS A 783 3.32 -25.37 6.71
C LYS A 783 2.17 -25.97 7.52
N HIS A 784 1.60 -25.20 8.44
CA HIS A 784 0.51 -25.57 9.35
C HIS A 784 -0.78 -24.82 9.02
N GLY A 785 -1.01 -24.56 7.74
CA GLY A 785 -2.28 -24.05 7.23
C GLY A 785 -2.43 -22.53 7.18
N PHE A 786 -1.45 -21.72 7.59
CA PHE A 786 -1.50 -20.27 7.43
C PHE A 786 -1.05 -19.82 6.02
N ASP A 787 -1.86 -19.05 5.31
CA ASP A 787 -1.46 -18.38 4.06
C ASP A 787 -0.40 -17.31 4.34
N VAL A 788 -0.59 -16.58 5.45
CA VAL A 788 0.34 -15.59 5.95
C VAL A 788 0.48 -15.74 7.46
N PHE A 789 1.71 -15.73 7.94
CA PHE A 789 2.01 -15.49 9.35
C PHE A 789 3.05 -14.38 9.47
N PHE A 790 2.77 -13.35 10.26
CA PHE A 790 3.69 -12.25 10.53
C PHE A 790 3.87 -12.01 12.04
N GLY A 791 5.10 -12.15 12.53
CA GLY A 791 5.43 -11.91 13.94
C GLY A 791 6.61 -12.75 14.43
N TYR A 792 6.46 -13.35 15.61
CA TYR A 792 7.49 -14.13 16.29
C TYR A 792 7.22 -15.62 16.14
N TYR A 793 8.18 -16.39 15.63
CA TYR A 793 8.06 -17.85 15.62
C TYR A 793 8.44 -18.44 16.98
N ASN A 794 9.50 -17.89 17.58
CA ASN A 794 10.12 -18.40 18.80
C ASN A 794 9.70 -17.61 20.06
N GLN A 795 9.46 -18.32 21.17
CA GLN A 795 9.06 -17.72 22.45
C GLN A 795 10.11 -16.76 23.02
N THR A 796 11.39 -17.09 22.91
CA THR A 796 12.50 -16.25 23.39
C THR A 796 12.66 -15.00 22.53
N HIS A 797 12.41 -15.11 21.22
CA HIS A 797 12.40 -13.95 20.34
C HIS A 797 11.27 -12.97 20.72
N ALA A 798 10.14 -13.48 21.20
CA ALA A 798 8.99 -12.69 21.65
C ALA A 798 9.16 -12.02 23.03
N HIS A 799 10.37 -11.97 23.61
CA HIS A 799 10.60 -11.32 24.91
C HIS A 799 10.81 -9.79 24.83
N THR A 800 10.99 -9.23 23.63
CA THR A 800 11.13 -7.78 23.43
C THR A 800 10.18 -7.28 22.37
N PHE A 801 9.70 -6.05 22.56
CA PHE A 801 8.93 -5.29 21.58
C PHE A 801 9.80 -4.47 20.61
N TYR A 802 11.13 -4.50 20.78
CA TYR A 802 12.12 -3.89 19.89
C TYR A 802 13.11 -4.91 19.30
N PRO A 803 12.64 -6.03 18.71
CA PRO A 803 13.53 -7.02 18.11
C PRO A 803 14.18 -6.43 16.86
N ARG A 804 15.32 -7.00 16.44
CA ARG A 804 15.99 -6.62 15.19
C ARG A 804 15.17 -6.93 13.94
N TYR A 805 14.30 -7.93 14.01
CA TYR A 805 13.46 -8.35 12.91
C TYR A 805 12.19 -9.04 13.43
N LEU A 806 11.17 -9.12 12.58
CA LEU A 806 10.06 -10.08 12.70
C LEU A 806 10.17 -11.11 11.57
N ILE A 807 9.31 -12.12 11.56
CA ILE A 807 9.31 -13.16 10.52
C ILE A 807 7.98 -13.11 9.77
N ARG A 808 8.05 -13.11 8.44
CA ARG A 808 6.91 -13.30 7.53
C ARG A 808 7.15 -14.54 6.68
N ASN A 809 6.37 -15.61 6.87
CA ASN A 809 6.50 -16.90 6.16
C ASN A 809 7.97 -17.32 5.98
N SER A 810 8.65 -17.57 7.09
CA SER A 810 10.08 -17.91 7.17
C SER A 810 11.09 -16.85 6.65
N LYS A 811 10.64 -15.65 6.26
CA LYS A 811 11.53 -14.55 5.84
C LYS A 811 11.69 -13.51 6.95
N LYS A 812 12.92 -13.20 7.32
CA LYS A 812 13.24 -12.13 8.29
C LYS A 812 12.92 -10.75 7.70
N VAL A 813 12.10 -9.97 8.39
CA VAL A 813 11.74 -8.58 8.08
C VAL A 813 12.43 -7.69 9.10
N ARG A 814 13.51 -7.01 8.68
CA ARG A 814 14.32 -6.18 9.58
C ARG A 814 13.55 -4.95 10.07
N LEU A 815 13.60 -4.69 11.37
CA LEU A 815 12.99 -3.52 12.00
C LEU A 815 14.04 -2.40 12.12
N ALA A 816 13.76 -1.26 11.46
CA ALA A 816 14.71 -0.17 11.38
C ALA A 816 14.97 0.47 12.75
N GLY A 817 16.25 0.71 13.07
CA GLY A 817 16.65 1.35 14.33
C GLY A 817 16.51 0.48 15.59
N ASN A 818 16.21 -0.81 15.45
CA ASN A 818 16.21 -1.74 16.57
C ASN A 818 17.52 -2.52 16.64
N ALA A 819 18.06 -2.65 17.84
CA ALA A 819 19.26 -3.44 18.13
C ALA A 819 18.95 -4.78 18.81
N GLY A 820 17.66 -5.12 19.00
CA GLY A 820 17.24 -6.29 19.78
C GLY A 820 17.27 -6.03 21.29
N ASP A 821 17.24 -4.76 21.70
CA ASP A 821 17.23 -4.38 23.12
C ASP A 821 15.85 -4.66 23.73
N PHE A 822 15.80 -4.92 25.03
CA PHE A 822 14.56 -5.30 25.74
C PHE A 822 13.65 -4.12 26.04
N HIS A 823 14.17 -2.90 26.11
CA HIS A 823 13.44 -1.71 26.56
C HIS A 823 13.49 -0.54 25.57
N LYS A 824 14.43 -0.53 24.62
CA LYS A 824 14.66 0.62 23.73
C LYS A 824 14.72 0.22 22.25
N GLY A 825 14.11 1.03 21.41
CA GLY A 825 14.20 0.89 19.96
C GLY A 825 13.45 1.99 19.24
N LYS A 826 13.53 2.01 17.91
CA LYS A 826 12.79 2.97 17.07
C LYS A 826 11.49 2.40 16.53
N THR A 827 11.45 1.10 16.27
CA THR A 827 10.29 0.45 15.63
C THR A 827 9.63 -0.48 16.63
N PHE A 828 8.43 -0.14 17.09
CA PHE A 828 7.64 -0.99 17.98
C PHE A 828 7.01 -2.16 17.19
N SER A 829 7.37 -3.39 17.54
CA SER A 829 6.98 -4.58 16.78
C SER A 829 5.46 -4.78 16.72
N HIS A 830 4.77 -4.52 17.83
CA HIS A 830 3.33 -4.75 17.96
C HIS A 830 2.52 -3.84 17.02
N SER A 831 2.94 -2.59 16.79
CA SER A 831 2.29 -1.72 15.80
C SER A 831 2.29 -2.33 14.40
N LEU A 832 3.40 -2.96 14.00
CA LEU A 832 3.47 -3.60 12.69
C LEU A 832 2.58 -4.84 12.62
N ILE A 833 2.57 -5.66 13.67
CA ILE A 833 1.71 -6.85 13.77
C ILE A 833 0.23 -6.46 13.69
N PHE A 834 -0.15 -5.40 14.40
CA PHE A 834 -1.50 -4.86 14.40
C PHE A 834 -1.92 -4.35 13.01
N GLU A 835 -1.13 -3.48 12.38
CA GLU A 835 -1.46 -2.94 11.05
C GLU A 835 -1.62 -4.04 9.99
N ASP A 836 -0.74 -5.04 10.01
CA ASP A 836 -0.82 -6.19 9.12
C ASP A 836 -2.10 -7.02 9.30
N SER A 837 -2.58 -7.13 10.55
CA SER A 837 -3.85 -7.80 10.83
C SER A 837 -5.04 -7.04 10.23
N LEU A 838 -5.03 -5.70 10.25
CA LEU A 838 -6.05 -4.87 9.62
C LEU A 838 -6.04 -5.04 8.10
N ASP A 839 -4.85 -5.11 7.51
CA ASP A 839 -4.71 -5.32 6.07
C ASP A 839 -5.22 -6.69 5.63
N PHE A 840 -4.92 -7.75 6.38
CA PHE A 840 -5.47 -9.08 6.11
C PHE A 840 -7.00 -9.11 6.15
N ILE A 841 -7.62 -8.47 7.16
CA ILE A 841 -9.09 -8.39 7.26
C ILE A 841 -9.66 -7.63 6.05
N ARG A 842 -9.06 -6.50 5.66
CA ARG A 842 -9.51 -5.69 4.51
C ARG A 842 -9.41 -6.45 3.19
N GLU A 843 -8.32 -7.19 2.99
CA GLU A 843 -8.06 -7.97 1.78
C GLU A 843 -9.00 -9.17 1.65
N ASN A 844 -9.42 -9.76 2.77
CA ASN A 844 -10.21 -10.99 2.76
C ASN A 844 -11.70 -10.78 3.03
N LYS A 845 -12.18 -9.54 3.21
CA LYS A 845 -13.59 -9.24 3.53
C LYS A 845 -14.66 -9.90 2.64
N ASP A 846 -14.31 -10.26 1.40
CA ASP A 846 -15.24 -10.83 0.41
C ASP A 846 -15.25 -12.37 0.40
N ARG A 847 -14.49 -13.02 1.30
CA ARG A 847 -14.47 -14.48 1.52
C ARG A 847 -14.34 -14.81 3.02
N PRO A 848 -14.75 -16.00 3.49
CA PRO A 848 -14.50 -16.40 4.87
C PRO A 848 -12.99 -16.38 5.18
N PHE A 849 -12.63 -15.81 6.34
CA PHE A 849 -11.25 -15.79 6.79
C PHE A 849 -11.13 -16.18 8.26
N PHE A 850 -9.98 -16.74 8.61
CA PHE A 850 -9.54 -17.01 9.96
C PHE A 850 -8.35 -16.10 10.28
N ALA A 851 -8.55 -15.14 11.17
CA ALA A 851 -7.50 -14.29 11.70
C ALA A 851 -7.14 -14.78 13.11
N TYR A 852 -6.02 -15.49 13.23
CA TYR A 852 -5.42 -15.83 14.51
C TYR A 852 -4.53 -14.67 14.97
N LEU A 853 -4.89 -14.04 16.09
CA LEU A 853 -4.23 -12.86 16.64
C LEU A 853 -3.59 -13.18 18.00
N PRO A 854 -2.50 -13.98 18.01
CA PRO A 854 -1.75 -14.32 19.21
C PRO A 854 -0.87 -13.17 19.69
N TRP A 855 -1.47 -12.14 20.25
CA TRP A 855 -0.76 -10.92 20.63
C TRP A 855 0.14 -11.11 21.84
N THR A 856 1.38 -10.61 21.71
CA THR A 856 2.40 -10.70 22.75
C THR A 856 2.11 -9.82 23.97
N PRO A 857 1.56 -8.59 23.86
CA PRO A 857 1.22 -7.82 25.04
C PRO A 857 0.12 -8.50 25.89
N PRO A 858 0.19 -8.41 27.23
CA PRO A 858 1.20 -7.69 28.01
C PRO A 858 2.47 -8.51 28.36
N HIS A 859 2.66 -9.76 27.92
CA HIS A 859 3.85 -10.56 28.24
C HIS A 859 5.19 -9.90 27.83
N GLY A 860 6.20 -10.04 28.69
CA GLY A 860 7.61 -9.84 28.35
C GLY A 860 8.30 -8.70 29.08
N PHE A 861 9.36 -8.15 28.49
CA PHE A 861 9.97 -6.92 28.99
C PHE A 861 9.15 -5.74 28.49
N TRP A 862 8.41 -5.11 29.41
CA TRP A 862 7.49 -4.04 29.07
C TRP A 862 8.24 -2.80 28.58
N ALA A 863 7.93 -2.39 27.37
CA ALA A 863 8.35 -1.14 26.80
C ALA A 863 7.42 -0.78 25.63
N MET A 864 7.18 0.50 25.44
CA MET A 864 6.38 1.02 24.34
C MET A 864 6.90 2.40 23.92
N PRO A 865 6.47 2.93 22.76
CA PRO A 865 6.89 4.26 22.32
C PRO A 865 6.47 5.36 23.29
N ASP A 866 7.31 6.39 23.45
CA ASP A 866 7.01 7.55 24.30
C ASP A 866 5.77 8.33 23.85
N ASN A 867 5.28 8.12 22.64
CA ASN A 867 4.10 8.77 22.09
C ASN A 867 2.87 7.85 22.04
N GLU A 868 2.92 6.65 22.61
CA GLU A 868 1.74 5.77 22.73
C GLU A 868 0.67 6.48 23.61
N PRO A 869 -0.56 6.73 23.12
CA PRO A 869 -1.62 7.33 23.91
C PRO A 869 -1.88 6.70 25.28
N ALA A 870 -1.92 5.36 25.38
CA ALA A 870 -2.08 4.63 26.63
C ALA A 870 -0.89 4.89 27.57
N TRP A 871 0.34 4.94 27.06
CA TRP A 871 1.49 5.32 27.89
C TRP A 871 1.35 6.73 28.46
N GLN A 872 0.88 7.68 27.65
CA GLN A 872 0.70 9.07 28.11
C GLN A 872 -0.28 9.19 29.27
N LYS A 873 -1.28 8.30 29.34
CA LYS A 873 -2.25 8.25 30.43
C LYS A 873 -1.62 7.76 31.73
N TYR A 874 -0.83 6.69 31.67
CA TYR A 874 -0.32 6.01 32.88
C TYR A 874 1.01 6.55 33.40
N LYS A 875 1.88 7.12 32.55
CA LYS A 875 3.27 7.45 32.90
C LYS A 875 3.46 8.36 34.12
N ASP A 876 2.51 9.28 34.36
CA ASP A 876 2.57 10.26 35.44
C ASP A 876 1.71 9.86 36.65
N MET A 877 1.04 8.69 36.58
CA MET A 877 0.26 8.16 37.70
C MET A 877 1.15 7.67 38.83
N LYS A 878 0.85 8.14 40.04
CA LYS A 878 1.56 7.73 41.26
C LYS A 878 0.97 6.45 41.80
N TRP A 879 1.64 5.33 41.54
CA TRP A 879 1.31 4.01 42.09
C TRP A 879 2.38 3.61 43.10
N ASP A 880 1.94 2.99 44.18
CA ASP A 880 2.79 2.45 45.24
C ASP A 880 3.11 0.95 45.04
N ALA A 881 3.05 0.51 43.78
CA ALA A 881 3.53 -0.81 43.37
C ALA A 881 5.04 -0.93 43.68
N THR A 882 5.42 -1.99 44.38
CA THR A 882 6.83 -2.29 44.71
C THR A 882 7.29 -3.57 44.01
N ASN A 883 8.57 -3.95 44.18
CA ASN A 883 9.17 -5.12 43.51
C ASN A 883 9.08 -5.07 41.97
N GLN A 884 9.17 -3.87 41.43
CA GLN A 884 9.30 -3.59 39.99
C GLN A 884 10.78 -3.72 39.58
N LYS A 885 11.06 -4.08 38.32
CA LYS A 885 12.44 -4.10 37.79
C LYS A 885 12.83 -2.73 37.26
N GLY A 886 11.92 -2.08 36.53
CA GLY A 886 11.98 -0.69 36.12
C GLY A 886 11.23 0.23 37.08
N THR A 887 11.26 1.53 36.80
CA THR A 887 10.60 2.56 37.63
C THR A 887 9.09 2.66 37.42
N HIS A 888 8.57 2.18 36.28
CA HIS A 888 7.16 2.33 35.90
C HIS A 888 6.59 1.06 35.26
N ASP A 889 7.06 -0.12 35.69
CA ASP A 889 6.67 -1.40 35.08
C ASP A 889 5.17 -1.66 35.24
N ALA A 890 4.59 -1.34 36.39
CA ALA A 890 3.16 -1.52 36.64
C ALA A 890 2.32 -0.61 35.72
N GLN A 891 2.71 0.66 35.59
CA GLN A 891 2.07 1.60 34.67
C GLN A 891 2.23 1.17 33.20
N MET A 892 3.41 0.67 32.81
CA MET A 892 3.67 0.14 31.47
C MET A 892 2.80 -1.08 31.17
N TYR A 893 2.62 -1.99 32.14
CA TYR A 893 1.72 -3.14 32.01
C TYR A 893 0.28 -2.68 31.73
N ALA A 894 -0.25 -1.78 32.55
CA ALA A 894 -1.59 -1.25 32.38
C ALA A 894 -1.77 -0.53 31.04
N ALA A 895 -0.78 0.25 30.61
CA ALA A 895 -0.77 0.87 29.30
C ALA A 895 -0.79 -0.15 28.15
N MET A 896 -0.15 -1.32 28.29
CA MET A 896 -0.22 -2.38 27.28
C MET A 896 -1.61 -3.00 27.19
N VAL A 897 -2.26 -3.22 28.33
CA VAL A 897 -3.64 -3.73 28.38
C VAL A 897 -4.60 -2.74 27.71
N GLU A 898 -4.51 -1.44 28.03
CA GLU A 898 -5.37 -0.42 27.41
C GLU A 898 -5.07 -0.22 25.91
N MET A 899 -3.81 -0.31 25.49
CA MET A 899 -3.45 -0.30 24.07
C MET A 899 -4.10 -1.46 23.31
N VAL A 900 -4.05 -2.67 23.88
CA VAL A 900 -4.68 -3.86 23.30
C VAL A 900 -6.20 -3.70 23.23
N ASP A 901 -6.83 -3.21 24.30
CA ASP A 901 -8.26 -2.94 24.33
C ASP A 901 -8.67 -1.97 23.21
N ARG A 902 -7.97 -0.83 23.09
CA ARG A 902 -8.21 0.15 22.02
C ARG A 902 -8.10 -0.49 20.63
N GLN A 903 -7.07 -1.31 20.41
CA GLN A 903 -6.85 -1.98 19.12
C GLN A 903 -7.89 -3.06 18.81
N ILE A 904 -8.42 -3.76 19.82
CA ILE A 904 -9.59 -4.63 19.66
C ILE A 904 -10.79 -3.80 19.20
N GLY A 905 -11.02 -2.64 19.82
CA GLY A 905 -12.04 -1.67 19.40
C GLY A 905 -11.88 -1.21 17.94
N GLU A 906 -10.65 -0.89 17.53
CA GLU A 906 -10.34 -0.51 16.14
C GLU A 906 -10.63 -1.63 15.14
N ILE A 907 -10.40 -2.90 15.51
CA ILE A 907 -10.78 -4.06 14.68
C ILE A 907 -12.31 -4.20 14.63
N MET A 908 -13.03 -4.09 15.76
CA MET A 908 -14.50 -4.15 15.76
C MET A 908 -15.11 -3.05 14.88
N ASP A 909 -14.57 -1.83 14.97
CA ASP A 909 -14.94 -0.72 14.11
C ASP A 909 -14.65 -0.99 12.64
N LEU A 910 -13.52 -1.64 12.33
CA LEU A 910 -13.21 -2.06 10.97
C LEU A 910 -14.25 -3.05 10.44
N LEU A 911 -14.67 -4.06 11.22
CA LEU A 911 -15.70 -5.02 10.81
C LEU A 911 -17.02 -4.32 10.48
N LYS A 912 -17.44 -3.36 11.32
CA LYS A 912 -18.63 -2.53 11.08
C LYS A 912 -18.48 -1.68 9.82
N LYS A 913 -17.34 -1.01 9.63
CA LYS A 913 -17.04 -0.21 8.42
C LYS A 913 -17.06 -1.06 7.16
N LEU A 914 -16.58 -2.30 7.23
CA LEU A 914 -16.56 -3.25 6.13
C LEU A 914 -17.91 -3.95 5.91
N ARG A 915 -18.86 -3.78 6.83
CA ARG A 915 -20.18 -4.43 6.83
C ARG A 915 -20.08 -5.96 6.86
N ILE A 916 -19.17 -6.47 7.68
CA ILE A 916 -18.97 -7.90 7.90
C ILE A 916 -19.08 -8.28 9.38
N ASP A 917 -19.46 -7.33 10.25
CA ASP A 917 -19.60 -7.54 11.70
C ASP A 917 -20.61 -8.65 12.03
N ASP A 918 -21.79 -8.61 11.41
CA ASP A 918 -22.86 -9.61 11.62
C ASP A 918 -22.48 -11.03 11.17
N ASP A 919 -21.50 -11.12 10.28
CA ASP A 919 -20.98 -12.38 9.74
C ASP A 919 -19.60 -12.74 10.31
N THR A 920 -19.20 -12.15 11.43
CA THR A 920 -17.91 -12.43 12.06
C THR A 920 -18.10 -12.87 13.50
N ILE A 921 -17.62 -14.07 13.82
CA ILE A 921 -17.46 -14.49 15.21
C ILE A 921 -16.08 -14.08 15.72
N VAL A 922 -16.08 -13.46 16.89
CA VAL A 922 -14.87 -12.98 17.57
C VAL A 922 -14.73 -13.74 18.88
N PHE A 923 -13.55 -14.31 19.11
CA PHE A 923 -13.14 -14.91 20.37
C PHE A 923 -12.01 -14.08 20.99
N ILE A 924 -12.05 -13.86 22.30
CA ILE A 924 -10.99 -13.21 23.07
C ILE A 924 -10.65 -14.10 24.26
N SER A 925 -9.38 -14.47 24.41
CA SER A 925 -8.91 -15.20 25.58
C SER A 925 -7.54 -14.75 26.06
N GLY A 926 -7.21 -15.05 27.32
CA GLY A 926 -5.81 -15.17 27.76
C GLY A 926 -5.16 -16.42 27.16
N ASP A 927 -3.86 -16.64 27.35
CA ASP A 927 -3.19 -17.88 26.95
C ASP A 927 -2.97 -18.85 28.14
N ASN A 928 -2.62 -18.34 29.31
CA ASN A 928 -2.54 -19.10 30.57
C ASN A 928 -2.92 -18.17 31.73
N GLY A 929 -3.04 -18.75 32.92
CA GLY A 929 -3.34 -18.00 34.12
C GLY A 929 -2.33 -16.88 34.39
N GLY A 930 -2.83 -15.73 34.85
CA GLY A 930 -2.04 -14.52 35.00
C GLY A 930 -0.88 -14.71 35.99
N LYS A 931 0.23 -14.04 35.73
CA LYS A 931 1.40 -14.08 36.61
C LYS A 931 1.29 -12.99 37.67
N THR A 932 1.50 -13.37 38.93
CA THR A 932 1.48 -12.45 40.08
C THR A 932 2.67 -11.48 40.05
N TYR A 933 2.56 -10.41 39.27
CA TYR A 933 3.54 -9.34 39.20
C TYR A 933 3.43 -8.35 40.36
N PHE A 934 4.54 -7.70 40.71
CA PHE A 934 4.59 -6.62 41.71
C PHE A 934 4.07 -7.02 43.11
N LYS A 935 4.29 -8.28 43.50
CA LYS A 935 3.92 -8.80 44.83
C LYS A 935 4.72 -8.11 45.92
N SER A 936 4.07 -7.72 47.01
CA SER A 936 4.71 -7.18 48.22
C SER A 936 3.91 -7.55 49.47
N ASP A 937 4.36 -7.17 50.66
CA ASP A 937 3.60 -7.41 51.89
C ASP A 937 2.25 -6.70 51.87
N LYS A 938 2.17 -5.51 51.23
CA LYS A 938 0.91 -4.78 51.01
C LYS A 938 0.05 -5.40 49.91
N TYR A 939 0.68 -5.97 48.89
CA TYR A 939 0.02 -6.59 47.74
C TYR A 939 0.42 -8.07 47.61
N PRO A 940 -0.03 -8.96 48.52
CA PRO A 940 0.41 -10.36 48.56
C PRO A 940 -0.02 -11.17 47.33
N HIS A 941 -1.01 -10.66 46.59
CA HIS A 941 -1.52 -11.23 45.33
C HIS A 941 -1.06 -10.44 44.09
N GLY A 942 -0.08 -9.55 44.24
CA GLY A 942 0.40 -8.67 43.17
C GLY A 942 -0.41 -7.37 43.08
N PHE A 943 0.20 -6.31 42.57
CA PHE A 943 -0.43 -4.98 42.53
C PHE A 943 -1.69 -4.94 41.64
N LEU A 944 -1.67 -5.63 40.50
CA LEU A 944 -2.81 -5.79 39.58
C LEU A 944 -3.64 -7.05 39.85
N ALA A 945 -3.27 -7.82 40.88
CA ALA A 945 -4.03 -8.94 41.43
C ALA A 945 -4.73 -9.86 40.40
N PRO A 946 -3.99 -10.46 39.44
CA PRO A 946 -4.58 -11.09 38.24
C PRO A 946 -5.56 -12.25 38.50
N ASN A 947 -5.48 -12.87 39.68
CA ASN A 947 -6.23 -14.05 40.07
C ASN A 947 -7.07 -13.81 41.34
N LEU A 948 -7.20 -12.56 41.80
CA LEU A 948 -7.99 -12.21 42.98
C LEU A 948 -9.32 -11.60 42.54
N ASN A 949 -10.43 -12.15 43.03
CA ASN A 949 -11.73 -11.55 42.82
C ASN A 949 -11.82 -10.25 43.65
N PRO A 950 -11.95 -9.07 43.03
CA PRO A 950 -12.01 -7.81 43.75
C PRO A 950 -13.31 -7.62 44.55
N GLU A 951 -14.36 -8.37 44.23
CA GLU A 951 -15.66 -8.29 44.91
C GLU A 951 -15.74 -9.25 46.12
N THR A 952 -15.35 -10.51 45.94
CA THR A 952 -15.49 -11.54 47.00
C THR A 952 -14.23 -11.67 47.86
N GLY A 953 -13.08 -11.25 47.35
CA GLY A 953 -11.78 -11.48 47.99
C GLY A 953 -11.23 -12.90 47.82
N GLU A 954 -12.00 -13.81 47.21
CA GLU A 954 -11.55 -15.17 46.91
C GLU A 954 -10.51 -15.17 45.78
N ARG A 955 -9.55 -16.09 45.85
CA ARG A 955 -8.46 -16.18 44.87
C ARG A 955 -8.46 -17.50 44.13
N PHE A 956 -8.21 -17.45 42.82
CA PHE A 956 -7.74 -18.64 42.09
C PHE A 956 -6.29 -18.93 42.47
N ARG A 957 -6.06 -20.05 43.17
CA ARG A 957 -4.73 -20.40 43.69
C ARG A 957 -3.73 -20.63 42.55
N GLY A 958 -2.47 -20.30 42.80
CA GLY A 958 -1.41 -20.42 41.79
C GLY A 958 -1.40 -19.28 40.78
N GLY A 959 -0.75 -19.55 39.64
CA GLY A 959 -0.45 -18.63 38.56
C GLY A 959 0.27 -19.35 37.40
N LYS A 960 0.74 -18.60 36.40
CA LYS A 960 1.57 -19.16 35.31
C LYS A 960 2.65 -20.11 35.84
N GLY A 961 2.62 -21.35 35.34
CA GLY A 961 3.60 -22.41 35.67
C GLY A 961 3.09 -23.52 36.60
N ASP A 962 1.90 -23.41 37.17
CA ASP A 962 1.24 -24.47 37.96
C ASP A 962 -0.16 -24.82 37.41
N PHE A 963 -0.78 -25.90 37.90
CA PHE A 963 -2.07 -26.39 37.39
C PHE A 963 -3.25 -26.14 38.36
N TYR A 964 -3.03 -25.31 39.39
CA TYR A 964 -4.11 -24.77 40.20
C TYR A 964 -4.98 -23.84 39.34
N GLU A 965 -6.17 -23.46 39.82
CA GLU A 965 -7.13 -22.65 39.06
C GLU A 965 -6.48 -21.38 38.52
N GLY A 966 -5.64 -20.69 39.30
CA GLY A 966 -4.96 -19.46 38.89
C GLY A 966 -3.90 -19.63 37.81
N GLY A 967 -3.47 -20.87 37.53
CA GLY A 967 -2.52 -21.18 36.45
C GLY A 967 -3.17 -21.55 35.12
N ILE A 968 -4.46 -21.94 35.13
CA ILE A 968 -5.17 -22.38 33.93
C ILE A 968 -6.52 -21.68 33.70
N ARG A 969 -7.15 -21.04 34.67
CA ARG A 969 -8.39 -20.29 34.45
C ARG A 969 -8.08 -18.97 33.77
N VAL A 970 -8.74 -18.72 32.64
CA VAL A 970 -8.45 -17.57 31.77
C VAL A 970 -9.74 -16.85 31.39
N PRO A 971 -9.67 -15.53 31.08
CA PRO A 971 -10.78 -14.88 30.41
C PRO A 971 -11.10 -15.60 29.11
N PHE A 972 -12.39 -15.80 28.83
CA PHE A 972 -12.86 -16.28 27.53
C PHE A 972 -14.19 -15.63 27.19
N ILE A 973 -14.19 -14.89 26.08
CA ILE A 973 -15.33 -14.13 25.59
C ILE A 973 -15.56 -14.50 24.12
N ALA A 974 -16.82 -14.67 23.73
CA ALA A 974 -17.20 -14.83 22.33
C ALA A 974 -18.32 -13.85 21.96
N ARG A 975 -18.24 -13.28 20.76
CA ARG A 975 -19.26 -12.37 20.22
C ARG A 975 -19.58 -12.74 18.79
N TRP A 976 -20.87 -12.88 18.51
CA TRP A 976 -21.40 -13.03 17.16
C TRP A 976 -22.77 -12.35 17.09
N PRO A 977 -22.87 -11.14 16.50
CA PRO A 977 -24.10 -10.37 16.48
C PRO A 977 -25.27 -11.15 15.89
N GLY A 978 -26.41 -11.14 16.59
CA GLY A 978 -27.63 -11.83 16.15
C GLY A 978 -27.59 -13.35 16.22
N LYS A 979 -26.49 -13.97 16.67
CA LYS A 979 -26.34 -15.42 16.81
C LYS A 979 -26.08 -15.84 18.27
N ILE A 980 -25.17 -15.15 18.94
CA ILE A 980 -24.94 -15.30 20.38
C ILE A 980 -25.86 -14.31 21.11
N LYS A 981 -26.56 -14.76 22.15
CA LYS A 981 -27.39 -13.88 22.99
C LYS A 981 -26.48 -12.89 23.73
N ALA A 982 -26.66 -11.59 23.47
CA ALA A 982 -25.89 -10.53 24.11
C ALA A 982 -26.05 -10.52 25.64
N GLY A 983 -24.98 -10.16 26.35
CA GLY A 983 -24.93 -10.07 27.80
C GLY A 983 -24.99 -11.41 28.52
N THR A 984 -24.68 -12.51 27.83
CA THR A 984 -24.77 -13.85 28.45
C THR A 984 -23.53 -14.12 29.31
N VAL A 985 -23.75 -14.66 30.50
CA VAL A 985 -22.70 -15.24 31.34
C VAL A 985 -22.92 -16.74 31.38
N SER A 986 -21.87 -17.52 31.09
CA SER A 986 -21.94 -18.98 31.06
C SER A 986 -20.99 -19.59 32.10
N GLU A 987 -21.52 -20.54 32.85
CA GLU A 987 -20.75 -21.35 33.81
C GLU A 987 -20.30 -22.69 33.22
N HIS A 988 -20.52 -22.92 31.92
CA HIS A 988 -20.10 -24.15 31.26
C HIS A 988 -18.58 -24.34 31.38
N LEU A 989 -18.20 -25.49 31.92
CA LEU A 989 -16.80 -25.91 32.04
C LEU A 989 -16.24 -26.30 30.67
N GLY A 990 -15.42 -25.43 30.10
CA GLY A 990 -14.76 -25.64 28.81
C GLY A 990 -13.26 -25.37 28.87
N TYR A 991 -12.52 -25.80 27.85
CA TYR A 991 -11.08 -25.55 27.74
C TYR A 991 -10.57 -25.55 26.30
N PHE A 992 -9.30 -25.22 26.09
CA PHE A 992 -8.77 -24.91 24.74
C PHE A 992 -8.95 -26.00 23.68
N PRO A 993 -8.82 -27.31 23.99
CA PRO A 993 -9.14 -28.37 23.02
C PRO A 993 -10.54 -28.26 22.41
N ASP A 994 -11.51 -27.69 23.11
CA ASP A 994 -12.90 -27.50 22.63
C ASP A 994 -13.02 -26.51 21.47
N VAL A 995 -12.02 -25.65 21.28
CA VAL A 995 -12.05 -24.62 20.23
C VAL A 995 -12.03 -25.26 18.83
N MET A 996 -11.18 -26.27 18.60
CA MET A 996 -11.11 -26.92 17.29
C MET A 996 -12.45 -27.53 16.83
N PRO A 997 -13.12 -28.42 17.60
CA PRO A 997 -14.41 -28.98 17.18
C PRO A 997 -15.50 -27.91 17.11
N THR A 998 -15.46 -26.87 17.95
CA THR A 998 -16.40 -25.74 17.86
C THR A 998 -16.24 -24.98 16.54
N LEU A 999 -15.02 -24.61 16.18
CA LEU A 999 -14.74 -23.94 14.90
C LEU A 999 -15.01 -24.86 13.71
N ALA A 1000 -14.82 -26.17 13.85
CA ALA A 1000 -15.17 -27.13 12.82
C ALA A 1000 -16.68 -27.14 12.55
N GLU A 1001 -17.52 -27.18 13.59
CA GLU A 1001 -18.98 -27.08 13.44
C GLU A 1001 -19.41 -25.74 12.84
N ILE A 1002 -18.82 -24.62 13.29
CA ILE A 1002 -19.12 -23.27 12.76
C ILE A 1002 -18.76 -23.16 11.27
N ALA A 1003 -17.63 -23.73 10.86
CA ALA A 1003 -17.12 -23.65 9.50
C ALA A 1003 -17.67 -24.73 8.57
N ASN A 1004 -18.52 -25.64 9.08
CA ASN A 1004 -18.90 -26.88 8.42
C ASN A 1004 -17.67 -27.63 7.89
N ALA A 1005 -16.69 -27.83 8.77
CA ALA A 1005 -15.44 -28.54 8.55
C ALA A 1005 -15.41 -29.82 9.40
N THR A 1006 -14.46 -30.71 9.12
CA THR A 1006 -14.26 -31.92 9.90
C THR A 1006 -13.03 -31.75 10.80
N PRO A 1007 -13.18 -31.82 12.14
CA PRO A 1007 -12.01 -31.80 13.01
C PRO A 1007 -11.21 -33.10 12.84
N ARG A 1008 -9.98 -33.10 13.34
CA ARG A 1008 -9.20 -34.34 13.42
C ARG A 1008 -9.95 -35.39 14.27
N LYS A 1009 -9.80 -36.66 13.91
CA LYS A 1009 -10.50 -37.79 14.58
C LYS A 1009 -10.07 -38.00 16.03
N ASP A 1010 -8.84 -37.64 16.35
CA ASP A 1010 -8.20 -37.74 17.67
C ASP A 1010 -8.15 -36.39 18.40
N THR A 1011 -9.16 -35.54 18.19
CA THR A 1011 -9.36 -34.33 19.00
C THR A 1011 -9.88 -34.74 20.38
N ASP A 1012 -9.36 -34.10 21.43
CA ASP A 1012 -9.79 -34.33 22.81
C ASP A 1012 -10.94 -33.39 23.23
N GLY A 1013 -11.20 -32.36 22.43
CA GLY A 1013 -12.23 -31.37 22.73
C GLY A 1013 -13.64 -31.82 22.34
N ILE A 1014 -14.63 -31.12 22.91
CA ILE A 1014 -16.03 -31.20 22.49
C ILE A 1014 -16.49 -29.82 22.00
N SER A 1015 -17.40 -29.77 21.02
CA SER A 1015 -17.94 -28.48 20.57
C SER A 1015 -18.80 -27.82 21.64
N ILE A 1016 -18.51 -26.56 21.93
CA ILE A 1016 -19.30 -25.67 22.82
C ILE A 1016 -20.34 -24.84 22.05
N LEU A 1017 -20.59 -25.17 20.78
CA LEU A 1017 -21.54 -24.43 19.94
C LEU A 1017 -22.96 -24.32 20.54
N PRO A 1018 -23.52 -25.37 21.20
CA PRO A 1018 -24.80 -25.25 21.90
C PRO A 1018 -24.79 -24.23 23.03
N THR A 1019 -23.69 -24.10 23.79
CA THR A 1019 -23.54 -23.04 24.79
C THR A 1019 -23.47 -21.66 24.14
N LEU A 1020 -22.80 -21.52 22.99
CA LEU A 1020 -22.68 -20.23 22.29
C LEU A 1020 -24.01 -19.76 21.69
N LEU A 1021 -24.71 -20.63 20.97
CA LEU A 1021 -25.92 -20.29 20.20
C LEU A 1021 -27.24 -20.59 20.95
N GLY A 1022 -27.18 -21.39 22.01
CA GLY A 1022 -28.32 -21.97 22.70
C GLY A 1022 -28.72 -23.36 22.16
N GLU A 1023 -29.11 -24.26 23.07
CA GLU A 1023 -29.49 -25.65 22.72
C GLU A 1023 -30.65 -25.72 21.72
N LYS A 1024 -31.61 -24.79 21.83
CA LYS A 1024 -32.72 -24.69 20.87
C LYS A 1024 -32.23 -24.34 19.46
N ALA A 1025 -31.25 -23.45 19.33
CA ALA A 1025 -30.72 -23.03 18.04
C ALA A 1025 -29.88 -24.12 17.36
N THR A 1026 -29.21 -24.96 18.16
CA THR A 1026 -28.38 -26.07 17.65
C THR A 1026 -29.12 -27.41 17.56
N SER A 1027 -30.36 -27.48 18.07
CA SER A 1027 -31.16 -28.72 18.15
C SER A 1027 -30.47 -29.86 18.90
N ARG A 1028 -29.52 -29.55 19.79
CA ARG A 1028 -28.84 -30.53 20.64
C ARG A 1028 -28.44 -29.91 21.98
N LYS A 1029 -28.35 -30.75 23.01
CA LYS A 1029 -27.85 -30.33 24.33
C LYS A 1029 -26.34 -30.10 24.31
N GLN A 1030 -25.86 -29.25 25.21
CA GLN A 1030 -24.43 -29.13 25.45
C GLN A 1030 -23.91 -30.43 26.09
N ASN A 1031 -22.87 -31.00 25.51
CA ASN A 1031 -22.17 -32.14 26.11
C ASN A 1031 -21.21 -31.64 27.19
N ASN A 1032 -20.96 -32.47 28.20
CA ASN A 1032 -19.95 -32.23 29.22
C ASN A 1032 -18.81 -33.25 29.07
N HIS A 1033 -17.61 -32.82 29.43
CA HIS A 1033 -16.46 -33.71 29.53
C HIS A 1033 -16.63 -34.69 30.69
N GLU A 1034 -16.19 -35.94 30.51
CA GLU A 1034 -16.04 -36.86 31.65
C GLU A 1034 -14.94 -36.36 32.60
N TYR A 1035 -13.84 -35.86 32.01
CA TYR A 1035 -12.76 -35.17 32.70
C TYR A 1035 -11.96 -34.30 31.73
N LEU A 1036 -11.35 -33.24 32.24
CA LEU A 1036 -10.29 -32.48 31.57
C LEU A 1036 -8.93 -32.94 32.11
N TYR A 1037 -7.88 -32.87 31.28
CA TYR A 1037 -6.56 -33.39 31.61
C TYR A 1037 -5.44 -32.42 31.26
N TRP A 1038 -4.48 -32.28 32.17
CA TRP A 1038 -3.23 -31.54 31.97
C TRP A 1038 -2.03 -32.31 32.51
N GLU A 1039 -0.89 -32.16 31.85
CA GLU A 1039 0.40 -32.69 32.28
C GLU A 1039 1.56 -31.82 31.80
N ASN A 1040 2.64 -31.86 32.57
CA ASN A 1040 3.96 -31.45 32.14
C ASN A 1040 5.00 -32.38 32.78
N LYS A 1041 6.29 -32.09 32.63
CA LYS A 1041 7.36 -32.95 33.19
C LYS A 1041 7.30 -33.14 34.71
N LYS A 1042 6.60 -32.26 35.44
CA LYS A 1042 6.58 -32.21 36.90
C LYS A 1042 5.22 -32.57 37.49
N SER A 1043 4.14 -32.10 36.89
CA SER A 1043 2.80 -32.07 37.47
C SER A 1043 1.76 -32.68 36.53
N ILE A 1044 0.68 -33.21 37.12
CA ILE A 1044 -0.52 -33.69 36.42
C ILE A 1044 -1.73 -33.07 37.11
N ALA A 1045 -2.74 -32.67 36.34
CA ALA A 1045 -4.02 -32.22 36.88
C ALA A 1045 -5.20 -32.80 36.10
N LEU A 1046 -6.32 -33.00 36.81
CA LEU A 1046 -7.59 -33.44 36.25
C LEU A 1046 -8.73 -32.62 36.83
N ARG A 1047 -9.74 -32.32 36.00
CA ARG A 1047 -10.99 -31.68 36.41
C ARG A 1047 -12.15 -32.61 36.04
N MET A 1048 -12.94 -33.05 37.02
CA MET A 1048 -14.12 -33.92 36.86
C MET A 1048 -15.33 -33.22 37.47
N ASN A 1049 -16.05 -32.42 36.66
CA ASN A 1049 -17.04 -31.45 37.18
C ASN A 1049 -16.39 -30.61 38.30
N ASP A 1050 -16.96 -30.61 39.51
CA ASP A 1050 -16.45 -29.83 40.65
C ASP A 1050 -15.23 -30.42 41.35
N TRP A 1051 -14.84 -31.66 41.02
CA TRP A 1051 -13.62 -32.26 41.55
C TRP A 1051 -12.40 -31.80 40.76
N LYS A 1052 -11.42 -31.25 41.46
CA LYS A 1052 -10.12 -30.89 40.89
C LYS A 1052 -9.04 -31.69 41.60
N ALA A 1053 -8.32 -32.52 40.85
CA ALA A 1053 -7.19 -33.27 41.37
C ALA A 1053 -5.89 -32.74 40.78
N ILE A 1054 -4.87 -32.56 41.62
CA ILE A 1054 -3.55 -32.08 41.20
C ILE A 1054 -2.49 -32.94 41.86
N ARG A 1055 -1.55 -33.44 41.07
CA ARG A 1055 -0.30 -33.99 41.57
C ARG A 1055 0.80 -32.94 41.32
N PRO A 1056 1.13 -32.08 42.30
CA PRO A 1056 1.99 -30.92 42.08
C PRO A 1056 3.43 -31.30 41.70
N ASN A 1057 3.86 -32.49 42.08
CA ASN A 1057 5.14 -33.07 41.73
C ASN A 1057 4.98 -34.58 41.50
N LYS A 1058 5.70 -35.17 40.54
CA LYS A 1058 5.72 -36.62 40.26
C LYS A 1058 5.99 -37.51 41.48
N ASN A 1059 6.65 -36.99 42.52
CA ASN A 1059 6.98 -37.70 43.74
C ASN A 1059 5.99 -37.46 44.90
N LEU A 1060 4.98 -36.61 44.71
CA LEU A 1060 3.95 -36.32 45.71
C LEU A 1060 2.64 -37.06 45.36
N PRO A 1061 1.78 -37.32 46.36
CA PRO A 1061 0.43 -37.84 46.10
C PRO A 1061 -0.42 -36.82 45.34
N PHE A 1062 -1.60 -37.27 44.87
CA PHE A 1062 -2.62 -36.35 44.37
C PHE A 1062 -3.28 -35.63 45.54
N GLU A 1063 -3.39 -34.31 45.41
CA GLU A 1063 -4.32 -33.44 46.14
C GLU A 1063 -5.68 -33.50 45.44
N LEU A 1064 -6.78 -33.35 46.19
CA LEU A 1064 -8.14 -33.31 45.67
C LEU A 1064 -8.93 -32.17 46.33
N TYR A 1065 -9.60 -31.37 45.51
CA TYR A 1065 -10.40 -30.22 45.93
C TYR A 1065 -11.82 -30.30 45.35
N ASP A 1066 -12.81 -29.91 46.16
CA ASP A 1066 -14.20 -29.69 45.75
C ASP A 1066 -14.41 -28.20 45.46
N LEU A 1067 -14.26 -27.79 44.20
CA LEU A 1067 -14.30 -26.36 43.83
C LEU A 1067 -15.69 -25.74 43.97
N SER A 1068 -16.74 -26.54 44.22
CA SER A 1068 -18.07 -25.99 44.56
C SER A 1068 -18.10 -25.32 45.94
N LYS A 1069 -17.11 -25.63 46.79
CA LYS A 1069 -16.97 -25.12 48.17
C LYS A 1069 -15.62 -24.45 48.43
N ASP A 1070 -14.60 -24.81 47.67
CA ASP A 1070 -13.22 -24.40 47.89
C ASP A 1070 -12.57 -23.98 46.56
N ILE A 1071 -13.02 -22.84 46.03
CA ILE A 1071 -12.49 -22.28 44.77
C ILE A 1071 -11.01 -21.85 44.89
N GLU A 1072 -10.56 -21.64 46.13
CA GLU A 1072 -9.18 -21.27 46.47
C GLU A 1072 -8.24 -22.49 46.61
N GLU A 1073 -8.76 -23.71 46.49
CA GLU A 1073 -7.99 -24.96 46.59
C GLU A 1073 -7.14 -25.00 47.88
N LEU A 1074 -7.73 -24.62 49.02
CA LEU A 1074 -7.06 -24.55 50.32
C LEU A 1074 -7.15 -25.87 51.11
N HIS A 1075 -8.20 -26.66 50.89
CA HIS A 1075 -8.55 -27.81 51.71
C HIS A 1075 -8.45 -29.11 50.90
N ASP A 1076 -7.30 -29.78 50.99
CA ASP A 1076 -7.11 -31.09 50.36
C ASP A 1076 -7.96 -32.17 51.06
N VAL A 1077 -8.89 -32.75 50.32
CA VAL A 1077 -9.80 -33.81 50.80
C VAL A 1077 -9.48 -35.18 50.21
N ALA A 1078 -8.30 -35.38 49.60
CA ALA A 1078 -7.91 -36.64 48.96
C ALA A 1078 -8.05 -37.88 49.85
N THR A 1079 -7.69 -37.76 51.14
CA THR A 1079 -7.79 -38.86 52.12
C THR A 1079 -9.23 -39.23 52.47
N GLN A 1080 -10.18 -38.30 52.29
CA GLN A 1080 -11.61 -38.52 52.56
C GLN A 1080 -12.31 -39.21 51.38
N PHE A 1081 -11.76 -39.10 50.17
CA PHE A 1081 -12.36 -39.65 48.94
C PHE A 1081 -11.39 -40.53 48.14
N PRO A 1082 -10.92 -41.66 48.71
CA PRO A 1082 -9.92 -42.53 48.06
C PRO A 1082 -10.41 -43.13 46.73
N ASP A 1083 -11.72 -43.37 46.57
CA ASP A 1083 -12.29 -43.88 45.33
C ASP A 1083 -12.19 -42.88 44.17
N ILE A 1084 -12.32 -41.58 44.47
CA ILE A 1084 -12.13 -40.51 43.48
C ILE A 1084 -10.67 -40.46 43.07
N ILE A 1085 -9.73 -40.54 44.02
CA ILE A 1085 -8.28 -40.59 43.71
C ILE A 1085 -7.93 -41.80 42.82
N LYS A 1086 -8.52 -42.97 43.10
CA LYS A 1086 -8.31 -44.17 42.26
C LYS A 1086 -8.82 -43.94 40.84
N LYS A 1087 -9.99 -43.31 40.68
CA LYS A 1087 -10.54 -42.93 39.36
C LYS A 1087 -9.63 -41.92 38.66
N VAL A 1088 -9.18 -40.89 39.35
CA VAL A 1088 -8.23 -39.87 38.85
C VAL A 1088 -6.95 -40.54 38.33
N ALA A 1089 -6.35 -41.45 39.09
CA ALA A 1089 -5.14 -42.16 38.68
C ALA A 1089 -5.36 -43.02 37.42
N ALA A 1090 -6.51 -43.68 37.31
CA ALA A 1090 -6.88 -44.46 36.12
C ALA A 1090 -7.07 -43.57 34.88
N CYS A 1091 -7.80 -42.45 35.02
CA CYS A 1091 -7.98 -41.47 33.95
C CYS A 1091 -6.64 -40.86 33.51
N ALA A 1092 -5.77 -40.50 34.46
CA ALA A 1092 -4.45 -39.95 34.17
C ALA A 1092 -3.57 -40.92 33.38
N LYS A 1093 -3.61 -42.22 33.72
CA LYS A 1093 -2.89 -43.26 32.98
C LYS A 1093 -3.43 -43.45 31.56
N LYS A 1094 -4.75 -43.34 31.37
CA LYS A 1094 -5.42 -43.48 30.07
C LYS A 1094 -5.15 -42.28 29.14
N ALA A 1095 -5.13 -41.07 29.68
CA ALA A 1095 -4.96 -39.83 28.91
C ALA A 1095 -3.51 -39.60 28.42
N HIS A 1096 -2.52 -40.25 29.03
CA HIS A 1096 -1.13 -40.07 28.66
C HIS A 1096 -0.73 -40.95 27.46
N THR A 1097 -0.15 -40.33 26.44
CA THR A 1097 0.59 -41.02 25.37
C THR A 1097 2.03 -40.53 25.29
N PRO A 1098 3.00 -41.37 24.86
CA PRO A 1098 4.37 -40.94 24.63
C PRO A 1098 4.46 -39.75 23.66
N VAL A 1099 5.25 -38.74 24.01
CA VAL A 1099 5.43 -37.55 23.17
C VAL A 1099 6.12 -37.89 21.85
N ARG A 1100 5.61 -37.35 20.75
CA ARG A 1100 6.21 -37.44 19.41
C ARG A 1100 6.50 -36.03 18.91
N LEU A 1101 7.78 -35.62 18.95
CA LEU A 1101 8.23 -34.27 18.61
C LEU A 1101 8.38 -34.04 17.10
N GLY A 1102 8.21 -32.78 16.68
CA GLY A 1102 8.64 -32.31 15.37
C GLY A 1102 10.17 -32.30 15.21
N LYS A 1103 10.64 -32.02 14.00
CA LYS A 1103 12.07 -32.08 13.64
C LYS A 1103 12.66 -30.69 13.40
N VAL A 1104 13.90 -30.51 13.81
CA VAL A 1104 14.74 -29.40 13.33
C VAL A 1104 15.36 -29.85 12.01
N VAL A 1105 15.02 -29.17 10.92
CA VAL A 1105 15.50 -29.45 9.56
C VAL A 1105 16.82 -28.72 9.30
N ASP A 1106 16.93 -27.48 9.77
CA ASP A 1106 18.14 -26.67 9.69
C ASP A 1106 18.25 -25.76 10.92
N ALA A 1107 19.12 -26.14 11.86
CA ALA A 1107 19.34 -25.38 13.09
C ALA A 1107 20.02 -24.02 12.86
N SER A 1108 20.66 -23.81 11.70
CA SER A 1108 21.43 -22.59 11.43
C SER A 1108 20.55 -21.37 11.15
N LEU A 1109 19.28 -21.60 10.76
CA LEU A 1109 18.29 -20.59 10.41
C LEU A 1109 17.47 -20.10 11.60
N GLY A 1110 17.42 -20.89 12.67
CA GLY A 1110 16.66 -20.56 13.89
C GLY A 1110 17.20 -19.32 14.60
N PHE A 1111 16.41 -18.80 15.53
CA PHE A 1111 16.76 -17.64 16.33
C PHE A 1111 17.98 -17.94 17.24
N LYS A 1112 19.02 -17.11 17.17
CA LYS A 1112 20.28 -17.29 17.92
C LYS A 1112 20.36 -16.47 19.19
N GLY A 1113 19.35 -15.66 19.48
CA GLY A 1113 19.31 -14.74 20.61
C GLY A 1113 19.44 -13.28 20.17
N HIS A 1114 18.92 -12.38 21.01
CA HIS A 1114 18.77 -10.95 20.72
C HIS A 1114 20.09 -10.20 20.46
N SER A 1115 21.20 -10.70 21.01
CA SER A 1115 22.53 -10.11 20.82
C SER A 1115 23.32 -10.70 19.65
N LYS A 1116 22.94 -11.88 19.15
CA LYS A 1116 23.75 -12.67 18.19
C LYS A 1116 23.26 -12.59 16.75
N ASP A 1117 21.95 -12.55 16.53
CA ASP A 1117 21.37 -12.16 15.24
C ASP A 1117 21.34 -10.63 15.12
#